data_AF-A0A495JY41-F1
#
_entry.id   AF-A0A495JY41-F1
#
_cell.length_a   1.000
_cell.length_b   1.000
_cell.length_c   1.000
_cell.angle_alpha   90.00
_cell.angle_beta   90.00
_cell.angle_gamma   90.00
#
_symmetry.space_group_name_H-M   'P 1'
#
loop_
_entity.id
_entity.type
_entity.pdbx_description
1 polymer ?
#
loop_
_entity_poly.entity_id
_entity_poly.type
_entity_poly.pdbx_seq_one_letter_code
_entity_poly.pdbx_strand_id
1 'polypeptide(L)'
;MESAGDVAVGRSPVNRLPGATAFTGMPAAQALLSAVHAGGPVLAFVTGVAGSGKSDLLQHCRRLLNRSGTQVFTTIPEHEATRPGCAVIVDDVHHWEAGSLSRLTDLADRGDLTVIAAAEPRLSDNNIRQVQRTFSALGTDIKLGPLPTPAIIARSGGTVSAPVADVIRRIAGGNRAAIDTALDVLRADPAADERAAREAIAKWQHERLRALDPTTHDVLTVAALQPSPDPHTIADTLGLDPTAAIEALDRARGSGFLTGTDEFLPAALPVLRAVRGEHQIASTHRSLVDALLDRGALTIDGALAAARSGVVDGRLADLLLSAARTAPPAEAADLWHAALTAGADPGVVRVPLADAATLAGDLDTATRLADTILAADSPSDRRDAVRIGAAVAARRGTYSRSADLYRWLGPEAAGPDATIGVLTLLATGDRPGAEEFSATAGAAPPTTDHARGTLLSSGLLASLTSSPAAALGPILRAVSLSAQHRRAEPESAAAVAALLCLHSGDLAGAKAALSRDCDQTPREQLLLGWTAMVGGDLSTAADILGEVTPQNLRDELVAHALAVAIARRRGDMGALVAAWRDAVPAVAEMEVDLFALHPLGELWLAAVRLQDTARLAHLVMAADRLLAALGSPPAWSMSWSWYGVQAAILADDPSALVPYARQLGQAAAGEPFGAALADAGRAWLRVLQGQPDVAEVKKAASALEQAGLPWDAARLAGEAALRVDDTQAATSLLQVARLVGAPAVAATATHVDSAHPAAGPLTEREAEVARNLLLGLTYREIGARLFISGKTVEHHVARIRRRLGAGSRSEMLSMLRAAGYGPTTNQGGAQSATSS
;
A
#
# COMPACT_ATOMS: atom_id res chain seq x y z
N MET A 1 26.84 -9.80 -68.48
CA MET A 1 26.77 -8.96 -67.27
C MET A 1 26.08 -9.79 -66.21
N GLU A 2 26.86 -10.27 -65.24
CA GLU A 2 26.56 -10.45 -63.79
C GLU A 2 25.25 -11.12 -63.35
N SER A 3 25.27 -12.27 -62.65
CA SER A 3 25.71 -12.52 -61.24
C SER A 3 24.46 -12.62 -60.32
N ALA A 4 24.06 -13.83 -59.91
CA ALA A 4 24.30 -14.46 -58.58
C ALA A 4 23.08 -14.30 -57.66
N GLY A 5 22.67 -15.24 -56.81
CA GLY A 5 23.10 -16.60 -56.50
C GLY A 5 22.05 -17.20 -55.56
N ASP A 6 21.68 -18.44 -55.80
CA ASP A 6 20.70 -19.19 -55.00
C ASP A 6 21.48 -20.24 -54.17
N VAL A 7 21.48 -20.08 -52.84
CA VAL A 7 22.12 -21.03 -51.92
C VAL A 7 21.02 -21.68 -51.09
N ALA A 8 20.57 -22.84 -51.59
CA ALA A 8 19.77 -23.79 -50.84
C ALA A 8 20.63 -24.41 -49.72
N VAL A 9 20.36 -24.03 -48.46
CA VAL A 9 20.91 -24.72 -47.29
C VAL A 9 19.99 -25.88 -46.93
N GLY A 10 20.44 -27.09 -47.27
CA GLY A 10 19.82 -28.35 -46.85
C GLY A 10 19.79 -28.46 -45.32
N ARG A 11 18.60 -28.59 -44.74
CA ARG A 11 18.43 -29.08 -43.37
C ARG A 11 18.51 -30.62 -43.39
N SER A 12 19.68 -31.16 -43.07
CA SER A 12 19.81 -32.57 -42.70
C SER A 12 18.88 -32.89 -41.51
N PRO A 13 18.25 -34.08 -41.46
CA PRO A 13 17.47 -34.49 -40.31
C PRO A 13 18.45 -34.71 -39.14
N VAL A 14 18.46 -33.80 -38.17
CA VAL A 14 19.13 -34.02 -36.89
C VAL A 14 18.53 -35.28 -36.29
N ASN A 15 19.34 -36.33 -36.22
CA ASN A 15 19.02 -37.60 -35.61
C ASN A 15 18.68 -37.33 -34.13
N ARG A 16 17.39 -37.11 -33.82
CA ARG A 16 16.95 -36.81 -32.45
C ARG A 16 17.23 -38.05 -31.60
N LEU A 17 18.12 -37.91 -30.62
CA LEU A 17 18.35 -38.92 -29.58
C LEU A 17 16.99 -39.45 -29.05
N PRO A 18 16.75 -40.77 -29.05
CA PRO A 18 15.53 -41.35 -28.51
C PRO A 18 15.36 -40.95 -27.03
N GLY A 19 14.32 -40.15 -26.72
CA GLY A 19 14.02 -39.70 -25.35
C GLY A 19 14.45 -38.25 -25.01
N ALA A 20 15.10 -37.52 -25.92
CA ALA A 20 15.55 -36.14 -25.66
C ALA A 20 14.41 -35.16 -25.28
N THR A 21 13.19 -35.42 -25.74
CA THR A 21 11.97 -34.65 -25.41
C THR A 21 11.46 -34.91 -24.00
N ALA A 22 11.72 -36.09 -23.42
CA ALA A 22 11.30 -36.41 -22.06
C ALA A 22 12.09 -35.64 -21.01
N PHE A 23 13.29 -35.15 -21.35
CA PHE A 23 14.19 -34.38 -20.45
C PHE A 23 14.37 -32.93 -20.91
N THR A 24 13.41 -32.39 -21.68
CA THR A 24 13.40 -30.98 -22.06
C THR A 24 13.48 -30.07 -20.82
N GLY A 25 14.40 -29.11 -20.85
CA GLY A 25 14.70 -28.21 -19.72
C GLY A 25 15.65 -28.78 -18.67
N MET A 26 16.22 -29.98 -18.89
CA MET A 26 17.17 -30.63 -17.99
C MET A 26 18.49 -30.93 -18.71
N PRO A 27 19.35 -29.91 -18.93
CA PRO A 27 20.55 -30.04 -19.78
C PRO A 27 21.53 -31.09 -19.26
N ALA A 28 21.69 -31.24 -17.95
CA ALA A 28 22.57 -32.25 -17.36
C ALA A 28 22.09 -33.68 -17.64
N ALA A 29 20.77 -33.92 -17.60
CA ALA A 29 20.20 -35.22 -17.96
C ALA A 29 20.35 -35.52 -19.46
N GLN A 30 20.20 -34.50 -20.32
CA GLN A 30 20.42 -34.63 -21.76
C GLN A 30 21.89 -34.89 -22.10
N ALA A 31 22.83 -34.27 -21.37
CA ALA A 31 24.26 -34.53 -21.51
C ALA A 31 24.60 -35.98 -21.16
N LEU A 32 24.05 -36.53 -20.07
CA LEU A 32 24.25 -37.95 -19.72
C LEU A 32 23.73 -38.89 -20.80
N LEU A 33 22.51 -38.67 -21.28
CA LEU A 33 21.94 -39.50 -22.35
C LEU A 33 22.77 -39.44 -23.63
N SER A 34 23.36 -38.27 -23.92
CA SER A 34 24.25 -38.09 -25.07
C SER A 34 25.57 -38.83 -24.88
N ALA A 35 26.16 -38.78 -23.67
CA ALA A 35 27.37 -39.53 -23.33
C ALA A 35 27.15 -41.05 -23.42
N VAL A 36 26.03 -41.54 -22.86
CA VAL A 36 25.66 -42.96 -22.96
C VAL A 36 25.42 -43.38 -24.41
N HIS A 37 24.84 -42.51 -25.24
CA HIS A 37 24.62 -42.81 -26.66
C HIS A 37 25.89 -42.79 -27.50
N ALA A 38 26.86 -41.95 -27.17
CA ALA A 38 28.13 -41.84 -27.89
C ALA A 38 28.98 -43.14 -27.83
N GLY A 39 28.72 -43.99 -26.84
CA GLY A 39 29.43 -45.25 -26.62
C GLY A 39 30.71 -45.07 -25.80
N GLY A 40 31.15 -46.16 -25.15
CA GLY A 40 32.27 -46.17 -24.22
C GLY A 40 31.85 -46.21 -22.73
N PRO A 41 32.80 -46.42 -21.80
CA PRO A 41 32.53 -46.42 -20.36
C PRO A 41 32.06 -45.04 -19.87
N VAL A 42 30.88 -44.98 -19.24
CA VAL A 42 30.34 -43.76 -18.63
C VAL A 42 30.22 -43.94 -17.13
N LEU A 43 30.85 -43.04 -16.37
CA LEU A 43 30.73 -42.99 -14.91
C LEU A 43 29.90 -41.77 -14.52
N ALA A 44 28.74 -41.99 -13.89
CA ALA A 44 27.86 -40.90 -13.48
C ALA A 44 27.13 -41.15 -12.15
N PHE A 45 27.06 -40.13 -11.30
CA PHE A 45 26.26 -40.13 -10.09
C PHE A 45 25.11 -39.13 -10.23
N VAL A 46 23.87 -39.58 -10.07
CA VAL A 46 22.67 -38.77 -10.26
C VAL A 46 22.01 -38.49 -8.91
N THR A 47 22.07 -37.23 -8.48
CA THR A 47 21.44 -36.78 -7.24
C THR A 47 20.17 -36.00 -7.55
N GLY A 48 19.10 -36.25 -6.81
CA GLY A 48 17.87 -35.46 -6.90
C GLY A 48 16.81 -35.92 -5.91
N VAL A 49 15.87 -35.05 -5.60
CA VAL A 49 14.77 -35.38 -4.68
C VAL A 49 13.85 -36.46 -5.26
N ALA A 50 12.97 -37.02 -4.43
CA ALA A 50 11.89 -37.89 -4.87
C ALA A 50 11.03 -37.18 -5.93
N GLY A 51 10.74 -37.85 -7.05
CA GLY A 51 9.99 -37.25 -8.16
C GLY A 51 10.79 -36.31 -9.09
N SER A 52 12.11 -36.15 -8.90
CA SER A 52 12.95 -35.34 -9.80
C SER A 52 13.20 -35.97 -11.19
N GLY A 53 12.83 -37.24 -11.38
CA GLY A 53 13.01 -37.98 -12.63
C GLY A 53 14.26 -38.86 -12.70
N LYS A 54 14.91 -39.17 -11.56
CA LYS A 54 16.07 -40.07 -11.47
C LYS A 54 15.80 -41.43 -12.12
N SER A 55 14.77 -42.14 -11.66
CA SER A 55 14.44 -43.49 -12.13
C SER A 55 14.09 -43.50 -13.63
N ASP A 56 13.38 -42.48 -14.12
CA ASP A 56 13.10 -42.32 -15.55
C ASP A 56 14.37 -42.13 -16.39
N LEU A 57 15.33 -41.35 -15.88
CA LEU A 57 16.63 -41.12 -16.53
C LEU A 57 17.43 -42.43 -16.60
N LEU A 58 17.53 -43.15 -15.47
CA LEU A 58 18.19 -44.44 -15.42
C LEU A 58 17.54 -45.45 -16.36
N GLN A 59 16.21 -45.49 -16.42
CA GLN A 59 15.49 -46.39 -17.33
C GLN A 59 15.75 -46.05 -18.80
N HIS A 60 15.91 -44.78 -19.16
CA HIS A 60 16.32 -44.39 -20.51
C HIS A 60 17.76 -44.80 -20.82
N CYS A 61 18.71 -44.61 -19.89
CA CYS A 61 20.08 -45.09 -20.04
C CYS A 61 20.12 -46.61 -20.25
N ARG A 62 19.38 -47.38 -19.45
CA ARG A 62 19.23 -48.85 -19.61
C ARG A 62 18.71 -49.21 -20.99
N ARG A 63 17.68 -48.51 -21.48
CA ARG A 63 17.11 -48.75 -22.81
C ARG A 63 18.12 -48.45 -23.94
N LEU A 64 18.92 -47.40 -23.81
CA LEU A 64 19.96 -47.06 -24.80
C LEU A 64 21.06 -48.12 -24.86
N LEU A 65 21.57 -48.55 -23.70
CA LEU A 65 22.64 -49.55 -23.61
C LEU A 65 22.19 -50.95 -24.06
N ASN A 66 20.97 -51.35 -23.71
CA ASN A 66 20.41 -52.63 -24.19
C ASN A 66 20.26 -52.62 -25.72
N ARG A 67 19.91 -51.47 -26.33
CA ARG A 67 19.82 -51.34 -27.80
C ARG A 67 21.19 -51.41 -28.49
N SER A 68 22.26 -51.00 -27.81
CA SER A 68 23.65 -51.13 -28.31
C SER A 68 24.26 -52.52 -28.03
N GLY A 69 23.50 -53.45 -27.44
CA GLY A 69 23.97 -54.80 -27.12
C GLY A 69 24.82 -54.90 -25.86
N THR A 70 24.89 -53.84 -25.04
CA THR A 70 25.62 -53.84 -23.77
C THR A 70 24.82 -54.57 -22.71
N GLN A 71 25.45 -55.49 -21.97
CA GLN A 71 24.82 -56.16 -20.84
C GLN A 71 24.69 -55.20 -19.66
N VAL A 72 23.45 -55.02 -19.15
CA VAL A 72 23.15 -54.09 -18.06
C VAL A 72 22.71 -54.83 -16.80
N PHE A 73 23.36 -54.54 -15.67
CA PHE A 73 23.02 -55.03 -14.34
C PHE A 73 22.30 -53.94 -13.54
N THR A 74 21.23 -54.31 -12.82
CA THR A 74 20.46 -53.41 -11.95
C THR A 74 20.76 -53.55 -10.46
N THR A 75 21.63 -54.49 -10.12
CA THR A 75 22.21 -54.74 -8.79
C THR A 75 23.72 -54.89 -8.94
N ILE A 76 24.48 -54.89 -7.85
CA ILE A 76 25.93 -55.18 -7.91
C ILE A 76 26.11 -56.67 -8.24
N PRO A 77 26.64 -57.03 -9.42
CA PRO A 77 26.94 -58.42 -9.77
C PRO A 77 28.19 -58.92 -9.03
N GLU A 78 28.33 -60.25 -8.90
CA GLU A 78 29.57 -60.86 -8.42
C GLU A 78 30.74 -60.58 -9.39
N HIS A 79 31.97 -60.52 -8.85
CA HIS A 79 33.15 -60.02 -9.58
C HIS A 79 33.38 -60.72 -10.92
N GLU A 80 33.16 -62.04 -10.99
CA GLU A 80 33.35 -62.86 -12.18
C GLU A 80 32.34 -62.57 -13.32
N ALA A 81 31.20 -61.94 -13.01
CA ALA A 81 30.16 -61.59 -13.98
C ALA A 81 30.39 -60.23 -14.68
N THR A 82 31.39 -59.43 -14.25
CA THR A 82 31.68 -58.08 -14.78
C THR A 82 32.81 -58.07 -15.81
N ARG A 83 32.45 -58.32 -17.07
CA ARG A 83 33.39 -58.22 -18.21
C ARG A 83 33.55 -56.77 -18.68
N PRO A 84 34.70 -56.39 -19.29
CA PRO A 84 34.89 -55.06 -19.87
C PRO A 84 33.76 -54.69 -20.83
N GLY A 85 33.25 -53.47 -20.74
CA GLY A 85 32.15 -52.99 -21.57
C GLY A 85 30.73 -53.35 -21.08
N CYS A 86 30.56 -53.99 -19.93
CA CYS A 86 29.26 -54.13 -19.26
C CYS A 86 28.84 -52.81 -18.55
N ALA A 87 27.56 -52.71 -18.20
CA ALA A 87 27.02 -51.55 -17.48
C ALA A 87 26.35 -51.95 -16.15
N VAL A 88 26.57 -51.17 -15.10
CA VAL A 88 25.92 -51.29 -13.79
C VAL A 88 25.10 -50.02 -13.57
N ILE A 89 23.76 -50.14 -13.56
CA ILE A 89 22.84 -49.01 -13.38
C ILE A 89 21.95 -49.25 -12.17
N VAL A 90 22.25 -48.56 -11.08
CA VAL A 90 21.66 -48.80 -9.76
C VAL A 90 20.90 -47.57 -9.28
N ASP A 91 19.74 -47.77 -8.68
CA ASP A 91 18.87 -46.71 -8.17
C ASP A 91 18.80 -46.79 -6.65
N ASP A 92 18.42 -45.68 -6.01
CA ASP A 92 18.22 -45.57 -4.56
C ASP A 92 19.37 -46.11 -3.69
N VAL A 93 20.61 -45.85 -4.09
CA VAL A 93 21.80 -46.38 -3.38
C VAL A 93 21.95 -45.86 -1.95
N HIS A 94 21.23 -44.79 -1.59
CA HIS A 94 21.15 -44.26 -0.22
C HIS A 94 20.46 -45.19 0.78
N HIS A 95 19.81 -46.26 0.32
CA HIS A 95 19.29 -47.32 1.17
C HIS A 95 20.26 -48.50 1.35
N TRP A 96 21.43 -48.45 0.72
CA TRP A 96 22.37 -49.56 0.73
C TRP A 96 23.31 -49.52 1.94
N GLU A 97 23.69 -50.70 2.42
CA GLU A 97 24.70 -50.83 3.47
C GLU A 97 26.09 -50.40 2.98
N ALA A 98 26.93 -49.96 3.92
CA ALA A 98 28.28 -49.44 3.64
C ALA A 98 29.15 -50.40 2.81
N GLY A 99 29.02 -51.71 3.02
CA GLY A 99 29.77 -52.72 2.25
C GLY A 99 29.39 -52.73 0.76
N SER A 100 28.10 -52.54 0.44
CA SER A 100 27.63 -52.44 -0.94
C SER A 100 28.06 -51.12 -1.60
N LEU A 101 28.06 -50.02 -0.84
CA LEU A 101 28.57 -48.73 -1.30
C LEU A 101 30.07 -48.75 -1.58
N SER A 102 30.85 -49.46 -0.75
CA SER A 102 32.28 -49.69 -1.02
C SER A 102 32.48 -50.45 -2.34
N ARG A 103 31.75 -51.55 -2.56
CA ARG A 103 31.83 -52.32 -3.82
C ARG A 103 31.42 -51.49 -5.04
N LEU A 104 30.45 -50.60 -4.90
CA LEU A 104 30.06 -49.68 -5.96
C LEU A 104 31.20 -48.72 -6.32
N THR A 105 31.97 -48.30 -5.32
CA THR A 105 33.15 -47.44 -5.48
C THR A 105 34.28 -48.21 -6.18
N ASP A 106 34.53 -49.46 -5.78
CA ASP A 106 35.52 -50.33 -6.44
C ASP A 106 35.18 -50.56 -7.92
N LEU A 107 33.88 -50.69 -8.26
CA LEU A 107 33.43 -50.81 -9.65
C LEU A 107 33.63 -49.50 -10.45
N ALA A 108 33.46 -48.34 -9.80
CA ALA A 108 33.71 -47.04 -10.43
C ALA A 108 35.19 -46.85 -10.77
N ASP A 109 36.10 -47.34 -9.91
CA ASP A 109 37.55 -47.20 -10.08
C ASP A 109 38.14 -48.01 -11.25
N ARG A 110 37.45 -49.07 -11.70
CA ARG A 110 37.97 -49.95 -12.76
C ARG A 110 38.10 -49.26 -14.12
N GLY A 111 37.28 -48.24 -14.42
CA GLY A 111 37.34 -47.45 -15.65
C GLY A 111 36.96 -48.17 -16.95
N ASP A 112 36.74 -49.49 -16.94
CA ASP A 112 36.37 -50.33 -18.10
C ASP A 112 34.85 -50.60 -18.19
N LEU A 113 34.06 -50.07 -17.27
CA LEU A 113 32.62 -50.29 -17.12
C LEU A 113 31.84 -48.98 -17.16
N THR A 114 30.60 -49.06 -17.64
CA THR A 114 29.63 -47.97 -17.45
C THR A 114 28.97 -48.13 -16.08
N VAL A 115 29.17 -47.21 -15.15
CA VAL A 115 28.55 -47.24 -13.83
C VAL A 115 27.72 -45.98 -13.62
N ILE A 116 26.41 -46.15 -13.48
CA ILE A 116 25.47 -45.06 -13.22
C ILE A 116 24.72 -45.36 -11.93
N ALA A 117 24.90 -44.53 -10.91
CA ALA A 117 24.22 -44.65 -9.63
C ALA A 117 23.33 -43.44 -9.38
N ALA A 118 22.20 -43.64 -8.72
CA ALA A 118 21.33 -42.54 -8.31
C ALA A 118 20.97 -42.59 -6.82
N ALA A 119 20.89 -41.42 -6.21
CA ALA A 119 20.55 -41.25 -4.80
C ALA A 119 19.70 -39.99 -4.57
N GLU A 120 19.00 -39.98 -3.44
CA GLU A 120 18.49 -38.75 -2.85
C GLU A 120 19.62 -37.92 -2.24
N PRO A 121 19.45 -36.60 -2.09
CA PRO A 121 20.42 -35.76 -1.38
C PRO A 121 20.54 -36.19 0.10
N ARG A 122 21.68 -36.80 0.44
CA ARG A 122 22.08 -37.14 1.81
C ARG A 122 23.27 -36.28 2.20
N LEU A 123 22.97 -35.08 2.70
CA LEU A 123 24.01 -34.09 2.95
C LEU A 123 24.87 -34.43 4.14
N SER A 124 24.51 -35.34 5.03
CA SER A 124 25.29 -35.65 6.23
C SER A 124 25.74 -37.12 6.30
N ASP A 125 25.26 -37.97 5.41
CA ASP A 125 25.71 -39.36 5.29
C ASP A 125 27.12 -39.44 4.68
N ASN A 126 28.08 -39.86 5.50
CA ASN A 126 29.47 -39.97 5.09
C ASN A 126 29.71 -41.05 4.01
N ASN A 127 28.93 -42.14 4.01
CA ASN A 127 29.09 -43.21 3.03
C ASN A 127 28.66 -42.72 1.64
N ILE A 128 27.51 -42.04 1.57
CA ILE A 128 27.01 -41.48 0.31
C ILE A 128 27.90 -40.33 -0.17
N ARG A 129 28.38 -39.47 0.72
CA ARG A 129 29.37 -38.43 0.39
C ARG A 129 30.66 -39.03 -0.17
N GLN A 130 31.13 -40.15 0.39
CA GLN A 130 32.33 -40.83 -0.11
C GLN A 130 32.11 -41.35 -1.53
N VAL A 131 31.01 -42.06 -1.79
CA VAL A 131 30.66 -42.55 -3.13
C VAL A 131 30.55 -41.37 -4.11
N GLN A 132 29.83 -40.31 -3.75
CA GLN A 132 29.67 -39.14 -4.60
C GLN A 132 31.03 -38.48 -4.91
N ARG A 133 31.93 -38.35 -3.94
CA ARG A 133 33.29 -37.81 -4.16
C ARG A 133 34.07 -38.65 -5.16
N THR A 134 34.02 -39.98 -5.07
CA THR A 134 34.72 -40.85 -6.02
C THR A 134 34.16 -40.70 -7.43
N PHE A 135 32.83 -40.69 -7.57
CA PHE A 135 32.19 -40.48 -8.86
C PHE A 135 32.45 -39.07 -9.43
N SER A 136 32.51 -38.03 -8.60
CA SER A 136 32.88 -36.68 -9.03
C SER A 136 34.34 -36.57 -9.47
N ALA A 137 35.24 -37.34 -8.86
CA ALA A 137 36.67 -37.33 -9.20
C ALA A 137 36.95 -38.06 -10.51
N LEU A 138 36.22 -39.15 -10.78
CA LEU A 138 36.46 -40.05 -11.91
C LEU A 138 35.47 -39.86 -13.07
N GLY A 139 34.33 -39.22 -12.83
CA GLY A 139 33.20 -39.15 -13.75
C GLY A 139 32.36 -37.89 -13.58
N THR A 140 31.05 -37.99 -13.87
CA THR A 140 30.13 -36.84 -13.87
C THR A 140 29.16 -36.90 -12.68
N ASP A 141 29.12 -35.83 -11.87
CA ASP A 141 28.06 -35.64 -10.86
C ASP A 141 26.92 -34.80 -11.44
N ILE A 142 25.71 -35.35 -11.42
CA ILE A 142 24.52 -34.77 -12.06
C ILE A 142 23.49 -34.47 -10.98
N LYS A 143 23.11 -33.20 -10.87
CA LYS A 143 22.06 -32.76 -9.95
C LYS A 143 20.77 -32.44 -10.70
N LEU A 144 19.71 -33.20 -10.42
CA LEU A 144 18.37 -32.94 -10.95
C LEU A 144 17.63 -31.96 -10.03
N GLY A 145 17.72 -30.68 -10.39
CA GLY A 145 17.07 -29.58 -9.66
C GLY A 145 15.62 -29.32 -10.07
N PRO A 146 14.95 -28.36 -9.39
CA PRO A 146 13.60 -27.94 -9.71
C PRO A 146 13.51 -27.35 -11.12
N LEU A 147 12.41 -27.62 -11.82
CA LEU A 147 12.17 -27.13 -13.18
C LEU A 147 11.82 -25.62 -13.17
N PRO A 148 12.51 -24.79 -13.98
CA PRO A 148 12.17 -23.39 -14.13
C PRO A 148 10.93 -23.20 -15.03
N THR A 149 10.26 -22.06 -14.94
CA THR A 149 9.04 -21.75 -15.72
C THR A 149 9.19 -22.00 -17.23
N PRO A 150 10.31 -21.60 -17.89
CA PRO A 150 10.50 -21.89 -19.32
C PRO A 150 10.57 -23.39 -19.65
N ALA A 151 11.09 -24.21 -18.74
CA ALA A 151 11.12 -25.67 -18.92
C ALA A 151 9.72 -26.26 -18.89
N ILE A 152 8.84 -25.75 -18.02
CA ILE A 152 7.44 -26.19 -17.92
C ILE A 152 6.68 -25.84 -19.20
N ILE A 153 6.85 -24.62 -19.72
CA ILE A 153 6.25 -24.19 -21.00
C ILE A 153 6.72 -25.11 -22.13
N ALA A 154 8.02 -25.36 -22.23
CA ALA A 154 8.58 -26.25 -23.25
C ALA A 154 8.05 -27.69 -23.12
N ARG A 155 7.94 -28.21 -21.89
CA ARG A 155 7.36 -29.54 -21.61
C ARG A 155 5.88 -29.61 -21.97
N SER A 156 5.13 -28.52 -21.81
CA SER A 156 3.73 -28.45 -22.24
C SER A 156 3.55 -28.45 -23.77
N GLY A 157 4.64 -28.32 -24.54
CA GLY A 157 4.58 -28.11 -25.98
C GLY A 157 4.12 -26.70 -26.37
N GLY A 158 4.24 -25.73 -25.44
CA GLY A 158 3.76 -24.36 -25.62
C GLY A 158 2.26 -24.17 -25.40
N THR A 159 1.57 -25.17 -24.86
CA THR A 159 0.12 -25.12 -24.60
C THR A 159 -0.24 -24.30 -23.34
N VAL A 160 0.69 -24.19 -22.39
CA VAL A 160 0.51 -23.45 -21.14
C VAL A 160 1.20 -22.10 -21.20
N SER A 161 0.50 -21.04 -20.76
CA SER A 161 1.04 -19.67 -20.70
C SER A 161 2.05 -19.49 -19.56
N ALA A 162 2.89 -18.45 -19.64
CA ALA A 162 3.90 -18.19 -18.61
C ALA A 162 3.33 -17.96 -17.19
N PRO A 163 2.21 -17.21 -16.99
CA PRO A 163 1.60 -17.06 -15.66
C PRO A 163 1.13 -18.39 -15.06
N VAL A 164 0.46 -19.24 -15.85
CA VAL A 164 -0.04 -20.54 -15.39
C VAL A 164 1.13 -21.49 -15.09
N ALA A 165 2.15 -21.50 -15.95
CA ALA A 165 3.36 -22.28 -15.72
C ALA A 165 4.09 -21.85 -14.43
N ASP A 166 4.11 -20.56 -14.10
CA ASP A 166 4.69 -20.07 -12.83
C ASP A 166 3.86 -20.50 -11.61
N VAL A 167 2.53 -20.45 -11.70
CA VAL A 167 1.65 -20.96 -10.63
C VAL A 167 1.88 -22.46 -10.41
N ILE A 168 1.89 -23.26 -11.48
CA ILE A 168 2.19 -24.70 -11.42
C ILE A 168 3.57 -24.93 -10.77
N ARG A 169 4.60 -24.17 -11.20
CA ARG A 169 5.94 -24.25 -10.63
C ARG A 169 5.94 -23.99 -9.12
N ARG A 170 5.26 -22.93 -8.67
CA ARG A 170 5.21 -22.54 -7.25
C ARG A 170 4.48 -23.59 -6.42
N ILE A 171 3.35 -24.11 -6.89
CA ILE A 171 2.56 -25.12 -6.15
C ILE A 171 3.31 -26.46 -6.09
N ALA A 172 3.99 -26.85 -7.18
CA ALA A 172 4.73 -28.09 -7.27
C ALA A 172 6.16 -28.02 -6.68
N GLY A 173 6.62 -26.85 -6.23
CA GLY A 173 8.01 -26.64 -5.82
C GLY A 173 9.04 -26.90 -6.93
N GLY A 174 8.62 -26.81 -8.20
CA GLY A 174 9.44 -27.20 -9.34
C GLY A 174 9.67 -28.73 -9.49
N ASN A 175 9.00 -29.56 -8.69
CA ASN A 175 9.13 -31.02 -8.76
C ASN A 175 8.59 -31.55 -10.08
N ARG A 176 9.43 -32.29 -10.81
CA ARG A 176 9.10 -32.77 -12.15
C ARG A 176 7.86 -33.68 -12.16
N ALA A 177 7.79 -34.68 -11.29
CA ALA A 177 6.67 -35.62 -11.27
C ALA A 177 5.35 -34.91 -10.98
N ALA A 178 5.33 -33.99 -10.00
CA ALA A 178 4.17 -33.15 -9.71
C ALA A 178 3.76 -32.29 -10.92
N ILE A 179 4.72 -31.65 -11.58
CA ILE A 179 4.47 -30.86 -12.81
C ILE A 179 3.89 -31.74 -13.91
N ASP A 180 4.45 -32.93 -14.13
CA ASP A 180 4.00 -33.84 -15.18
C ASP A 180 2.55 -34.29 -14.91
N THR A 181 2.16 -34.57 -13.65
CA THR A 181 0.75 -34.86 -13.32
C THR A 181 -0.20 -33.71 -13.64
N ALA A 182 0.21 -32.46 -13.42
CA ALA A 182 -0.57 -31.28 -13.79
C ALA A 182 -0.71 -31.14 -15.31
N LEU A 183 0.42 -31.29 -16.03
CA LEU A 183 0.43 -31.18 -17.48
C LEU A 183 -0.35 -32.31 -18.15
N ASP A 184 -0.33 -33.52 -17.61
CA ASP A 184 -1.08 -34.66 -18.15
C ASP A 184 -2.59 -34.44 -18.05
N VAL A 185 -3.08 -33.86 -16.94
CA VAL A 185 -4.50 -33.48 -16.80
C VAL A 185 -4.86 -32.38 -17.79
N LEU A 186 -4.03 -31.34 -17.92
CA LEU A 186 -4.26 -30.25 -18.87
C LEU A 186 -4.22 -30.71 -20.35
N ARG A 187 -3.43 -31.73 -20.67
CA ARG A 187 -3.39 -32.32 -22.02
C ARG A 187 -4.57 -33.25 -22.30
N ALA A 188 -5.04 -33.96 -21.28
CA ALA A 188 -6.11 -34.93 -21.43
C ALA A 188 -7.48 -34.28 -21.63
N ASP A 189 -7.69 -33.10 -21.03
CA ASP A 189 -8.96 -32.37 -21.13
C ASP A 189 -8.73 -30.90 -21.51
N PRO A 190 -9.14 -30.46 -22.72
CA PRO A 190 -9.06 -29.06 -23.14
C PRO A 190 -9.87 -28.09 -22.28
N ALA A 191 -10.85 -28.58 -21.50
CA ALA A 191 -11.63 -27.78 -20.55
C ALA A 191 -10.98 -27.67 -19.17
N ALA A 192 -9.91 -28.44 -18.90
CA ALA A 192 -9.19 -28.37 -17.63
C ALA A 192 -8.48 -27.03 -17.48
N ASP A 193 -8.58 -26.46 -16.29
CA ASP A 193 -8.04 -25.14 -15.93
C ASP A 193 -6.93 -25.25 -14.86
N GLU A 194 -6.48 -24.10 -14.36
CA GLU A 194 -5.49 -24.03 -13.27
C GLU A 194 -5.94 -24.80 -12.02
N ARG A 195 -7.24 -24.86 -11.74
CA ARG A 195 -7.77 -25.56 -10.58
C ARG A 195 -7.58 -27.07 -10.73
N ALA A 196 -7.88 -27.63 -11.91
CA ALA A 196 -7.63 -29.04 -12.20
C ALA A 196 -6.14 -29.40 -12.05
N ALA A 197 -5.24 -28.53 -12.52
CA ALA A 197 -3.80 -28.69 -12.34
C ALA A 197 -3.39 -28.67 -10.85
N ARG A 198 -3.96 -27.76 -10.04
CA ARG A 198 -3.73 -27.69 -8.58
C ARG A 198 -4.21 -28.94 -7.87
N GLU A 199 -5.38 -29.46 -8.23
CA GLU A 199 -5.95 -30.69 -7.66
C GLU A 199 -5.09 -31.92 -8.00
N ALA A 200 -4.57 -32.00 -9.24
CA ALA A 200 -3.65 -33.06 -9.65
C ALA A 200 -2.34 -33.04 -8.83
N ILE A 201 -1.75 -31.86 -8.64
CA ILE A 201 -0.54 -31.70 -7.81
C ILE A 201 -0.85 -32.06 -6.35
N ALA A 202 -1.96 -31.59 -5.79
CA ALA A 202 -2.34 -31.90 -4.42
C ALA A 202 -2.53 -33.42 -4.21
N LYS A 203 -3.11 -34.13 -5.18
CA LYS A 203 -3.23 -35.59 -5.15
C LYS A 203 -1.86 -36.27 -5.15
N TRP A 204 -0.95 -35.83 -6.02
CA TRP A 204 0.42 -36.35 -6.03
C TRP A 204 1.14 -36.09 -4.70
N GLN A 205 1.03 -34.87 -4.15
CA GLN A 205 1.60 -34.50 -2.87
C GLN A 205 1.05 -35.38 -1.74
N HIS A 206 -0.24 -35.68 -1.77
CA HIS A 206 -0.92 -36.53 -0.78
C HIS A 206 -0.40 -37.97 -0.81
N GLU A 207 -0.28 -38.55 -2.01
CA GLU A 207 0.27 -39.89 -2.22
C GLU A 207 1.76 -39.98 -1.82
N ARG A 208 2.51 -38.88 -1.97
CA ARG A 208 3.92 -38.82 -1.54
C ARG A 208 4.06 -38.67 -0.03
N LEU A 209 3.34 -37.72 0.58
CA LEU A 209 3.36 -37.54 2.03
C LEU A 209 2.96 -38.84 2.74
N ARG A 210 1.88 -39.51 2.31
CA ARG A 210 1.48 -40.80 2.90
C ARG A 210 2.53 -41.91 2.88
N ALA A 211 3.50 -41.83 1.98
CA ALA A 211 4.57 -42.82 1.87
C ALA A 211 5.77 -42.54 2.80
N LEU A 212 5.84 -41.36 3.43
CA LEU A 212 6.95 -40.97 4.30
C LEU A 212 6.80 -41.57 5.70
N ASP A 213 7.92 -41.78 6.38
CA ASP A 213 7.94 -42.22 7.76
C ASP A 213 7.44 -41.13 8.73
N PRO A 214 6.96 -41.50 9.94
CA PRO A 214 6.46 -40.54 10.90
C PRO A 214 7.46 -39.45 11.28
N THR A 215 8.75 -39.78 11.40
CA THR A 215 9.79 -38.82 11.81
C THR A 215 10.06 -37.79 10.71
N THR A 216 10.07 -38.19 9.44
CA THR A 216 10.20 -37.25 8.33
C THR A 216 9.00 -36.29 8.27
N HIS A 217 7.78 -36.77 8.54
CA HIS A 217 6.64 -35.87 8.65
C HIS A 217 6.78 -34.85 9.79
N ASP A 218 7.34 -35.25 10.93
CA ASP A 218 7.59 -34.33 12.04
C ASP A 218 8.63 -33.27 11.66
N VAL A 219 9.71 -33.65 10.98
CA VAL A 219 10.70 -32.67 10.46
C VAL A 219 10.06 -31.69 9.47
N LEU A 220 9.21 -32.17 8.54
CA LEU A 220 8.47 -31.28 7.64
C LEU A 220 7.52 -30.34 8.39
N THR A 221 6.92 -30.82 9.49
CA THR A 221 6.04 -30.02 10.36
C THR A 221 6.83 -28.94 11.10
N VAL A 222 8.05 -29.26 11.56
CA VAL A 222 8.99 -28.28 12.15
C VAL A 222 9.39 -27.23 11.11
N ALA A 223 9.81 -27.67 9.92
CA ALA A 223 10.21 -26.77 8.82
C ALA A 223 9.08 -25.87 8.31
N ALA A 224 7.81 -26.27 8.52
CA ALA A 224 6.65 -25.46 8.17
C ALA A 224 6.42 -24.27 9.14
N LEU A 225 6.94 -24.33 10.36
CA LEU A 225 6.83 -23.26 11.35
C LEU A 225 8.14 -22.47 11.50
N GLN A 226 9.28 -23.16 11.48
CA GLN A 226 10.61 -22.55 11.53
C GLN A 226 11.32 -22.77 10.19
N PRO A 227 11.57 -21.69 9.41
CA PRO A 227 12.39 -21.79 8.21
C PRO A 227 13.79 -22.31 8.53
N SER A 228 14.28 -23.25 7.72
CA SER A 228 15.65 -23.81 7.82
C SER A 228 16.01 -24.37 9.20
N PRO A 229 15.25 -25.36 9.72
CA PRO A 229 15.49 -25.88 11.05
C PRO A 229 16.84 -26.60 11.14
N ASP A 230 17.64 -26.27 12.15
CA ASP A 230 18.91 -26.93 12.38
C ASP A 230 18.73 -28.30 13.08
N PRO A 231 19.69 -29.23 12.94
CA PRO A 231 19.58 -30.56 13.54
C PRO A 231 19.42 -30.56 15.06
N HIS A 232 19.96 -29.58 15.79
CA HIS A 232 19.76 -29.51 17.25
C HIS A 232 18.33 -29.12 17.58
N THR A 233 17.75 -28.15 16.88
CA THR A 233 16.33 -27.80 17.04
C THR A 233 15.43 -29.02 16.76
N ILE A 234 15.72 -29.79 15.72
CA ILE A 234 14.98 -31.03 15.40
C ILE A 234 15.15 -32.08 16.52
N ALA A 235 16.37 -32.28 17.01
CA ALA A 235 16.66 -33.23 18.09
C ALA A 235 15.89 -32.88 19.36
N ASP A 236 15.96 -31.62 19.80
CA ASP A 236 15.29 -31.13 20.99
C ASP A 236 13.75 -31.23 20.85
N THR A 237 13.21 -30.81 19.70
CA THR A 237 11.76 -30.80 19.43
C THR A 237 11.17 -32.20 19.40
N LEU A 238 11.87 -33.16 18.81
CA LEU A 238 11.37 -34.53 18.58
C LEU A 238 11.89 -35.54 19.60
N GLY A 239 12.73 -35.11 20.55
CA GLY A 239 13.37 -36.00 21.52
C GLY A 239 14.30 -37.04 20.88
N LEU A 240 14.96 -36.68 19.77
CA LEU A 240 15.86 -37.56 19.04
C LEU A 240 17.31 -37.36 19.49
N ASP A 241 18.14 -38.39 19.33
CA ASP A 241 19.59 -38.18 19.42
C ASP A 241 20.09 -37.31 18.24
N PRO A 242 21.23 -36.61 18.40
CA PRO A 242 21.73 -35.71 17.36
C PRO A 242 21.97 -36.38 15.99
N THR A 243 22.33 -37.66 15.97
CA THR A 243 22.60 -38.38 14.71
C THR A 243 21.30 -38.74 14.01
N ALA A 244 20.30 -39.25 14.75
CA ALA A 244 18.97 -39.50 14.22
C ALA A 244 18.27 -38.24 13.69
N ALA A 245 18.47 -37.09 14.35
CA ALA A 245 17.92 -35.80 13.88
C ALA A 245 18.55 -35.36 12.55
N ILE A 246 19.87 -35.51 12.40
CA ILE A 246 20.59 -35.25 11.15
C ILE A 246 20.08 -36.16 10.02
N GLU A 247 19.93 -37.46 10.29
CA GLU A 247 19.41 -38.42 9.32
C GLU A 247 17.95 -38.14 8.92
N ALA A 248 17.12 -37.72 9.88
CA ALA A 248 15.73 -37.34 9.64
C ALA A 248 15.62 -36.10 8.76
N LEU A 249 16.48 -35.08 8.98
CA LEU A 249 16.57 -33.91 8.12
C LEU A 249 17.00 -34.27 6.69
N ASP A 250 17.96 -35.18 6.53
CA ASP A 250 18.35 -35.67 5.22
C ASP A 250 17.22 -36.44 4.51
N ARG A 251 16.41 -37.24 5.24
CA ARG A 251 15.19 -37.84 4.67
C ARG A 251 14.19 -36.77 4.23
N ALA A 252 14.00 -35.70 5.02
CA ALA A 252 13.12 -34.60 4.67
C ALA A 252 13.59 -33.84 3.41
N ARG A 253 14.90 -33.59 3.28
CA ARG A 253 15.52 -33.03 2.05
C ARG A 253 15.29 -33.91 0.83
N GLY A 254 15.41 -35.23 1.01
CA GLY A 254 15.13 -36.23 -0.03
C GLY A 254 13.69 -36.25 -0.51
N SER A 255 12.72 -35.95 0.37
CA SER A 255 11.28 -36.07 0.11
C SER A 255 10.74 -35.15 -1.01
N GLY A 256 11.42 -34.05 -1.30
CA GLY A 256 10.99 -33.07 -2.31
C GLY A 256 9.98 -32.01 -1.80
N PHE A 257 9.74 -31.95 -0.49
CA PHE A 257 8.91 -30.91 0.15
C PHE A 257 9.72 -29.78 0.78
N LEU A 258 11.04 -29.93 0.86
CA LEU A 258 11.95 -28.87 1.29
C LEU A 258 12.63 -28.23 0.07
N THR A 259 12.83 -26.92 0.12
CA THR A 259 13.67 -26.20 -0.83
C THR A 259 15.16 -26.52 -0.60
N GLY A 260 16.04 -25.99 -1.44
CA GLY A 260 17.49 -26.08 -1.22
C GLY A 260 18.00 -25.35 0.02
N THR A 261 17.17 -24.51 0.65
CA THR A 261 17.43 -23.81 1.91
C THR A 261 16.72 -24.46 3.11
N ASP A 262 16.22 -25.70 2.95
CA ASP A 262 15.45 -26.43 3.98
C ASP A 262 14.13 -25.75 4.39
N GLU A 263 13.59 -24.87 3.54
CA GLU A 263 12.27 -24.28 3.76
C GLU A 263 11.16 -25.22 3.27
N PHE A 264 10.11 -25.37 4.06
CA PHE A 264 8.96 -26.16 3.65
C PHE A 264 8.15 -25.49 2.54
N LEU A 265 7.73 -26.27 1.55
CA LEU A 265 6.89 -25.80 0.44
C LEU A 265 5.50 -25.36 0.95
N PRO A 266 5.15 -24.05 0.96
CA PRO A 266 3.92 -23.58 1.61
C PRO A 266 2.65 -24.16 1.00
N ALA A 267 2.66 -24.42 -0.31
CA ALA A 267 1.53 -25.02 -1.03
C ALA A 267 1.19 -26.45 -0.58
N ALA A 268 2.14 -27.17 0.03
CA ALA A 268 1.94 -28.51 0.54
C ALA A 268 1.39 -28.54 1.98
N LEU A 269 1.30 -27.39 2.67
CA LEU A 269 0.86 -27.34 4.08
C LEU A 269 -0.56 -27.89 4.29
N PRO A 270 -1.57 -27.57 3.44
CA PRO A 270 -2.90 -28.14 3.59
C PRO A 270 -2.91 -29.67 3.43
N VAL A 271 -2.06 -30.20 2.56
CA VAL A 271 -1.94 -31.65 2.33
C VAL A 271 -1.21 -32.33 3.49
N LEU A 272 -0.16 -31.71 4.02
CA LEU A 272 0.52 -32.18 5.24
C LEU A 272 -0.46 -32.26 6.42
N ARG A 273 -1.30 -31.23 6.60
CA ARG A 273 -2.40 -31.21 7.58
C ARG A 273 -3.39 -32.35 7.38
N ALA A 274 -3.81 -32.59 6.14
CA ALA A 274 -4.72 -33.69 5.83
C ALA A 274 -4.12 -35.08 6.08
N VAL A 275 -2.81 -35.26 5.88
CA VAL A 275 -2.12 -36.55 6.08
C VAL A 275 -1.78 -36.79 7.55
N ARG A 276 -1.27 -35.78 8.27
CA ARG A 276 -0.85 -35.91 9.68
C ARG A 276 -1.97 -35.72 10.69
N GLY A 277 -2.99 -34.96 10.33
CA GLY A 277 -4.04 -34.52 11.24
C GLY A 277 -3.60 -33.30 12.06
N GLU A 278 -4.58 -32.43 12.34
CA GLU A 278 -4.37 -31.17 13.06
C GLU A 278 -3.80 -31.39 14.47
N HIS A 279 -4.20 -32.47 15.15
CA HIS A 279 -3.71 -32.76 16.51
C HIS A 279 -2.21 -33.02 16.55
N GLN A 280 -1.69 -33.84 15.62
CA GLN A 280 -0.26 -34.16 15.58
C GLN A 280 0.56 -32.93 15.20
N ILE A 281 0.08 -32.13 14.25
CA ILE A 281 0.74 -30.88 13.86
C ILE A 281 0.80 -29.90 15.04
N ALA A 282 -0.32 -29.69 15.73
CA ALA A 282 -0.37 -28.83 16.91
C ALA A 282 0.56 -29.34 18.03
N SER A 283 0.65 -30.65 18.22
CA SER A 283 1.59 -31.26 19.19
C SER A 283 3.04 -30.97 18.83
N THR A 284 3.44 -31.21 17.58
CA THR A 284 4.83 -30.96 17.12
C THR A 284 5.17 -29.46 17.14
N HIS A 285 4.22 -28.59 16.77
CA HIS A 285 4.40 -27.13 16.88
C HIS A 285 4.57 -26.67 18.32
N ARG A 286 3.82 -27.24 19.26
CA ARG A 286 4.00 -26.94 20.69
C ARG A 286 5.38 -27.36 21.19
N SER A 287 5.80 -28.60 20.90
CA SER A 287 7.13 -29.08 21.27
C SER A 287 8.26 -28.24 20.67
N LEU A 288 8.09 -27.76 19.43
CA LEU A 288 9.05 -26.85 18.79
C LEU A 288 9.15 -25.52 19.54
N VAL A 289 8.00 -24.92 19.81
CA VAL A 289 7.92 -23.64 20.53
C VAL A 289 8.53 -23.77 21.93
N ASP A 290 8.25 -24.87 22.64
CA ASP A 290 8.85 -25.15 23.95
C ASP A 290 10.38 -25.24 23.87
N ALA A 291 10.92 -26.00 22.91
CA ALA A 291 12.37 -26.14 22.72
C ALA A 291 13.05 -24.81 22.38
N LEU A 292 12.42 -23.96 21.55
CA LEU A 292 12.95 -22.66 21.18
C LEU A 292 12.88 -21.64 22.33
N LEU A 293 11.79 -21.67 23.12
CA LEU A 293 11.63 -20.83 24.30
C LEU A 293 12.66 -21.18 25.38
N ASP A 294 12.89 -22.47 25.63
CA ASP A 294 13.88 -22.94 26.61
C ASP A 294 15.31 -22.45 26.27
N ARG A 295 15.61 -22.28 24.98
CA ARG A 295 16.91 -21.81 24.49
C ARG A 295 16.96 -20.29 24.27
N GLY A 296 15.84 -19.57 24.44
CA GLY A 296 15.73 -18.15 24.09
C GLY A 296 15.99 -17.86 22.60
N ALA A 297 15.73 -18.84 21.73
CA ALA A 297 16.00 -18.76 20.29
C ALA A 297 14.75 -18.42 19.46
N LEU A 298 13.58 -18.32 20.10
CA LEU A 298 12.33 -17.98 19.41
C LEU A 298 12.35 -16.53 18.93
N THR A 299 12.30 -16.32 17.62
CA THR A 299 12.19 -14.99 17.01
C THR A 299 10.75 -14.46 17.09
N ILE A 300 10.57 -13.15 16.90
CA ILE A 300 9.23 -12.53 16.87
C ILE A 300 8.37 -13.10 15.74
N ASP A 301 8.93 -13.31 14.55
CA ASP A 301 8.22 -13.94 13.43
C ASP A 301 7.79 -15.37 13.75
N GLY A 302 8.67 -16.14 14.43
CA GLY A 302 8.37 -17.48 14.92
C GLY A 302 7.26 -17.46 15.97
N ALA A 303 7.28 -16.49 16.89
CA ALA A 303 6.25 -16.30 17.90
C ALA A 303 4.89 -15.93 17.28
N LEU A 304 4.86 -15.03 16.30
CA LEU A 304 3.66 -14.68 15.54
C LEU A 304 3.12 -15.90 14.77
N ALA A 305 3.99 -16.69 14.14
CA ALA A 305 3.60 -17.90 13.44
C ALA A 305 3.04 -18.96 14.40
N ALA A 306 3.63 -19.11 15.59
CA ALA A 306 3.15 -20.02 16.64
C ALA A 306 1.77 -19.60 17.19
N ALA A 307 1.58 -18.31 17.45
CA ALA A 307 0.27 -17.79 17.86
C ALA A 307 -0.79 -18.05 16.76
N ARG A 308 -0.46 -17.78 15.49
CA ARG A 308 -1.36 -18.05 14.34
C ARG A 308 -1.67 -19.53 14.13
N SER A 309 -0.80 -20.44 14.55
CA SER A 309 -1.07 -21.89 14.52
C SER A 309 -1.87 -22.37 15.74
N GLY A 310 -2.23 -21.46 16.67
CA GLY A 310 -3.06 -21.75 17.84
C GLY A 310 -2.29 -22.29 19.04
N VAL A 311 -0.97 -22.08 19.10
CA VAL A 311 -0.18 -22.42 20.28
C VAL A 311 -0.50 -21.45 21.41
N VAL A 312 -0.94 -22.01 22.54
CA VAL A 312 -1.25 -21.27 23.77
C VAL A 312 -0.18 -21.59 24.81
N ASP A 313 0.63 -20.60 25.17
CA ASP A 313 1.73 -20.72 26.15
C ASP A 313 1.99 -19.35 26.80
N GLY A 314 2.19 -19.34 28.13
CA GLY A 314 2.39 -18.09 28.89
C GLY A 314 3.69 -17.36 28.56
N ARG A 315 4.78 -18.10 28.29
CA ARG A 315 6.09 -17.51 27.91
C ARG A 315 6.03 -16.93 26.50
N LEU A 316 5.31 -17.60 25.59
CA LEU A 316 5.01 -17.07 24.26
C LEU A 316 4.20 -15.77 24.36
N ALA A 317 3.14 -15.76 25.18
CA ALA A 317 2.35 -14.58 25.43
C ALA A 317 3.22 -13.44 25.98
N ASP A 318 4.03 -13.69 27.01
CA ASP A 318 4.93 -12.68 27.61
C ASP A 318 5.94 -12.11 26.62
N LEU A 319 6.52 -12.95 25.75
CA LEU A 319 7.41 -12.51 24.67
C LEU A 319 6.70 -11.56 23.70
N LEU A 320 5.48 -11.91 23.26
CA LEU A 320 4.68 -11.09 22.37
C LEU A 320 4.23 -9.78 23.03
N LEU A 321 3.84 -9.82 24.32
CA LEU A 321 3.48 -8.63 25.10
C LEU A 321 4.68 -7.67 25.23
N SER A 322 5.88 -8.19 25.47
CA SER A 322 7.11 -7.40 25.57
C SER A 322 7.43 -6.72 24.23
N ALA A 323 7.37 -7.49 23.13
CA ALA A 323 7.60 -6.97 21.78
C ALA A 323 6.56 -5.90 21.39
N ALA A 324 5.29 -6.13 21.70
CA ALA A 324 4.19 -5.21 21.38
C ALA A 324 4.36 -3.83 22.04
N ARG A 325 4.92 -3.78 23.26
CA ARG A 325 5.15 -2.51 23.99
C ARG A 325 6.16 -1.60 23.29
N THR A 326 7.13 -2.18 22.58
CA THR A 326 8.22 -1.45 21.92
C THR A 326 8.01 -1.26 20.42
N ALA A 327 7.14 -2.06 19.80
CA ALA A 327 6.85 -2.04 18.36
C ALA A 327 6.17 -0.73 17.91
N PRO A 328 6.33 -0.30 16.65
CA PRO A 328 5.54 0.79 16.07
C PRO A 328 4.04 0.42 16.03
N PRO A 329 3.11 1.39 15.97
CA PRO A 329 1.68 1.12 16.16
C PRO A 329 1.08 0.08 15.21
N ALA A 330 1.49 0.08 13.94
CA ALA A 330 1.02 -0.89 12.95
C ALA A 330 1.39 -2.34 13.33
N GLU A 331 2.65 -2.58 13.70
CA GLU A 331 3.13 -3.90 14.13
C GLU A 331 2.62 -4.28 15.53
N ALA A 332 2.47 -3.28 16.41
CA ALA A 332 2.01 -3.49 17.78
C ALA A 332 0.61 -4.13 17.81
N ALA A 333 -0.31 -3.72 16.93
CA ALA A 333 -1.66 -4.28 16.86
C ALA A 333 -1.63 -5.80 16.59
N ASP A 334 -0.82 -6.23 15.63
CA ASP A 334 -0.64 -7.66 15.30
C ASP A 334 -0.03 -8.44 16.47
N LEU A 335 0.97 -7.85 17.15
CA LEU A 335 1.63 -8.48 18.30
C LEU A 335 0.67 -8.61 19.50
N TRP A 336 -0.13 -7.58 19.79
CA TRP A 336 -1.15 -7.65 20.84
C TRP A 336 -2.22 -8.71 20.51
N HIS A 337 -2.66 -8.80 19.25
CA HIS A 337 -3.63 -9.81 18.84
C HIS A 337 -3.05 -11.22 18.92
N ALA A 338 -1.78 -11.39 18.52
CA ALA A 338 -1.07 -12.65 18.67
C ALA A 338 -0.89 -13.03 20.14
N ALA A 339 -0.60 -12.08 21.03
CA ALA A 339 -0.48 -12.33 22.47
C ALA A 339 -1.80 -12.83 23.07
N LEU A 340 -2.95 -12.24 22.69
CA LEU A 340 -4.27 -12.76 23.08
C LEU A 340 -4.48 -14.20 22.60
N THR A 341 -4.10 -14.49 21.36
CA THR A 341 -4.21 -15.84 20.78
C THR A 341 -3.31 -16.83 21.50
N ALA A 342 -2.14 -16.39 21.96
CA ALA A 342 -1.20 -17.17 22.76
C ALA A 342 -1.64 -17.37 24.23
N GLY A 343 -2.76 -16.77 24.65
CA GLY A 343 -3.32 -16.93 26.00
C GLY A 343 -3.01 -15.80 26.97
N ALA A 344 -2.58 -14.62 26.51
CA ALA A 344 -2.43 -13.44 27.36
C ALA A 344 -3.77 -13.05 28.02
N ASP A 345 -3.70 -12.50 29.24
CA ASP A 345 -4.87 -11.98 29.94
C ASP A 345 -5.55 -10.86 29.12
N PRO A 346 -6.83 -11.03 28.72
CA PRO A 346 -7.57 -9.99 28.02
C PRO A 346 -7.62 -8.64 28.76
N GLY A 347 -7.59 -8.64 30.09
CA GLY A 347 -7.55 -7.41 30.89
C GLY A 347 -6.30 -6.57 30.63
N VAL A 348 -5.16 -7.22 30.40
CA VAL A 348 -3.87 -6.55 30.13
C VAL A 348 -3.77 -6.06 28.67
N VAL A 349 -4.41 -6.76 27.74
CA VAL A 349 -4.23 -6.51 26.30
C VAL A 349 -5.27 -5.55 25.69
N ARG A 350 -6.51 -5.53 26.19
CA ARG A 350 -7.62 -4.81 25.52
C ARG A 350 -7.34 -3.32 25.30
N VAL A 351 -6.86 -2.60 26.31
CA VAL A 351 -6.57 -1.15 26.20
C VAL A 351 -5.39 -0.89 25.24
N PRO A 352 -4.20 -1.50 25.41
CA PRO A 352 -3.10 -1.33 24.47
C PRO A 352 -3.42 -1.74 23.03
N LEU A 353 -4.19 -2.82 22.83
CA LEU A 353 -4.64 -3.25 21.50
C LEU A 353 -5.58 -2.22 20.87
N ALA A 354 -6.51 -1.66 21.65
CA ALA A 354 -7.43 -0.65 21.15
C ALA A 354 -6.72 0.67 20.79
N ASP A 355 -5.69 1.05 21.55
CA ASP A 355 -4.79 2.15 21.20
C ASP A 355 -4.03 1.88 19.90
N ALA A 356 -3.37 0.72 19.79
CA ALA A 356 -2.64 0.32 18.60
C ALA A 356 -3.54 0.25 17.36
N ALA A 357 -4.74 -0.32 17.48
CA ALA A 357 -5.72 -0.38 16.41
C ALA A 357 -6.16 1.03 15.95
N THR A 358 -6.39 1.95 16.89
CA THR A 358 -6.74 3.34 16.55
C THR A 358 -5.63 4.06 15.79
N LEU A 359 -4.37 3.87 16.23
CA LEU A 359 -3.20 4.46 15.60
C LEU A 359 -2.86 3.83 14.24
N ALA A 360 -3.15 2.53 14.07
CA ALA A 360 -2.99 1.80 12.81
C ALA A 360 -4.13 2.06 11.80
N GLY A 361 -5.21 2.73 12.21
CA GLY A 361 -6.36 3.03 11.36
C GLY A 361 -7.46 1.96 11.36
N ASP A 362 -7.35 0.88 12.13
CA ASP A 362 -8.42 -0.11 12.32
C ASP A 362 -9.45 0.41 13.36
N LEU A 363 -10.24 1.37 12.91
CA LEU A 363 -11.25 2.04 13.73
C LEU A 363 -12.40 1.12 14.14
N ASP A 364 -12.66 0.04 13.40
CA ASP A 364 -13.72 -0.91 13.73
C ASP A 364 -13.32 -1.81 14.90
N THR A 365 -12.09 -2.33 14.89
CA THR A 365 -11.54 -3.09 16.02
C THR A 365 -11.41 -2.21 17.26
N ALA A 366 -10.90 -0.99 17.10
CA ALA A 366 -10.83 -0.04 18.21
C ALA A 366 -12.21 0.26 18.83
N THR A 367 -13.25 0.47 17.99
CA THR A 367 -14.62 0.70 18.48
C THR A 367 -15.14 -0.49 19.29
N ARG A 368 -15.04 -1.71 18.74
CA ARG A 368 -15.52 -2.93 19.44
C ARG A 368 -14.83 -3.12 20.79
N LEU A 369 -13.52 -2.87 20.84
CA LEU A 369 -12.75 -2.98 22.08
C LEU A 369 -13.14 -1.88 23.08
N ALA A 370 -13.24 -0.62 22.65
CA ALA A 370 -13.66 0.49 23.50
C ALA A 370 -15.06 0.26 24.09
N ASP A 371 -16.03 -0.17 23.30
CA ASP A 371 -17.39 -0.48 23.77
C ASP A 371 -17.40 -1.65 24.77
N THR A 372 -16.58 -2.68 24.52
CA THR A 372 -16.39 -3.80 25.45
C THR A 372 -15.81 -3.34 26.78
N ILE A 373 -14.85 -2.42 26.74
CA ILE A 373 -14.22 -1.86 27.94
C ILE A 373 -15.20 -0.92 28.69
N LEU A 374 -15.97 -0.09 27.99
CA LEU A 374 -17.00 0.76 28.58
C LEU A 374 -18.08 -0.04 29.31
N ALA A 375 -18.40 -1.23 28.80
CA ALA A 375 -19.33 -2.15 29.44
C ALA A 375 -18.74 -2.84 30.69
N ALA A 376 -17.42 -2.79 30.90
CA ALA A 376 -16.75 -3.34 32.06
C ALA A 376 -16.76 -2.34 33.25
N ASP A 377 -16.94 -2.84 34.47
CA ASP A 377 -17.23 -2.02 35.66
C ASP A 377 -15.98 -1.41 36.35
N SER A 378 -14.91 -1.14 35.59
CA SER A 378 -13.65 -0.57 36.11
C SER A 378 -13.54 0.93 35.83
N PRO A 379 -13.35 1.80 36.85
CA PRO A 379 -13.23 3.25 36.66
C PRO A 379 -12.03 3.67 35.80
N SER A 380 -10.87 3.02 35.93
CA SER A 380 -9.69 3.33 35.11
C SER A 380 -9.92 2.97 33.65
N ASP A 381 -10.55 1.81 33.42
CA ASP A 381 -10.72 1.28 32.07
C ASP A 381 -11.79 2.09 31.33
N ARG A 382 -12.80 2.58 32.05
CA ARG A 382 -13.80 3.53 31.52
C ARG A 382 -13.16 4.81 31.00
N ARG A 383 -12.20 5.38 31.73
CA ARG A 383 -11.47 6.58 31.29
C ARG A 383 -10.69 6.31 30.00
N ASP A 384 -9.92 5.22 29.96
CA ASP A 384 -9.15 4.87 28.76
C ASP A 384 -10.06 4.57 27.55
N ALA A 385 -11.19 3.91 27.78
CA ALA A 385 -12.17 3.64 26.73
C ALA A 385 -12.86 4.91 26.21
N VAL A 386 -13.17 5.89 27.08
CA VAL A 386 -13.67 7.21 26.66
C VAL A 386 -12.63 7.93 25.80
N ARG A 387 -11.36 7.93 26.20
CA ARG A 387 -10.29 8.54 25.41
C ARG A 387 -10.15 7.90 24.03
N ILE A 388 -10.11 6.56 23.98
CA ILE A 388 -10.00 5.81 22.72
C ILE A 388 -11.24 6.05 21.86
N GLY A 389 -12.44 5.95 22.44
CA GLY A 389 -13.70 6.24 21.74
C GLY A 389 -13.75 7.66 21.18
N ALA A 390 -13.27 8.65 21.93
CA ALA A 390 -13.17 10.04 21.47
C ALA A 390 -12.16 10.21 20.33
N ALA A 391 -11.03 9.49 20.36
CA ALA A 391 -10.05 9.48 19.27
C ALA A 391 -10.61 8.83 18.00
N VAL A 392 -11.31 7.70 18.13
CA VAL A 392 -12.01 7.05 17.02
C VAL A 392 -13.09 7.96 16.44
N ALA A 393 -13.92 8.58 17.29
CA ALA A 393 -14.98 9.48 16.85
C ALA A 393 -14.44 10.69 16.08
N ALA A 394 -13.33 11.29 16.53
CA ALA A 394 -12.67 12.39 15.83
C ALA A 394 -12.11 11.97 14.46
N ARG A 395 -11.49 10.78 14.36
CA ARG A 395 -10.99 10.22 13.08
C ARG A 395 -12.12 9.90 12.11
N ARG A 396 -13.29 9.49 12.62
CA ARG A 396 -14.53 9.32 11.84
C ARG A 396 -15.24 10.65 11.54
N GLY A 397 -14.66 11.81 11.88
CA GLY A 397 -15.24 13.12 11.58
C GLY A 397 -16.42 13.51 12.47
N THR A 398 -16.57 12.92 13.66
CA THR A 398 -17.70 13.15 14.59
C THR A 398 -17.24 13.70 15.94
N TYR A 399 -16.79 14.95 15.97
CA TYR A 399 -16.31 15.58 17.21
C TYR A 399 -17.43 15.78 18.25
N SER A 400 -18.69 15.93 17.83
CA SER A 400 -19.85 15.90 18.75
C SER A 400 -19.85 14.66 19.64
N ARG A 401 -19.63 13.48 19.05
CA ARG A 401 -19.55 12.21 19.79
C ARG A 401 -18.35 12.18 20.73
N SER A 402 -17.20 12.72 20.33
CA SER A 402 -16.04 12.85 21.22
C SER A 402 -16.37 13.71 22.44
N ALA A 403 -17.03 14.86 22.24
CA ALA A 403 -17.47 15.74 23.31
C ALA A 403 -18.52 15.10 24.22
N ASP A 404 -19.49 14.38 23.66
CA ASP A 404 -20.53 13.68 24.42
C ASP A 404 -19.98 12.59 25.33
N LEU A 405 -18.96 11.85 24.89
CA LEU A 405 -18.26 10.87 25.73
C LEU A 405 -17.61 11.53 26.96
N TYR A 406 -16.97 12.70 26.79
CA TYR A 406 -16.41 13.44 27.91
C TYR A 406 -17.47 14.09 28.79
N ARG A 407 -18.54 14.65 28.23
CA ARG A 407 -19.68 15.18 29.02
C ARG A 407 -20.31 14.09 29.89
N TRP A 408 -20.48 12.89 29.35
CA TRP A 408 -20.99 11.74 30.09
C TRP A 408 -20.02 11.28 31.19
N LEU A 409 -18.72 11.23 30.90
CA LEU A 409 -17.71 10.83 31.88
C LEU A 409 -17.61 11.84 33.04
N GLY A 410 -17.68 13.13 32.72
CA GLY A 410 -17.48 14.23 33.66
C GLY A 410 -16.00 14.51 33.97
N PRO A 411 -15.68 15.73 34.45
CA PRO A 411 -14.29 16.17 34.63
C PRO A 411 -13.56 15.42 35.76
N GLU A 412 -14.26 15.05 36.83
CA GLU A 412 -13.67 14.33 37.97
C GLU A 412 -13.22 12.92 37.58
N ALA A 413 -14.06 12.17 36.86
CA ALA A 413 -13.74 10.80 36.43
C ALA A 413 -12.74 10.77 35.26
N ALA A 414 -12.64 11.85 34.47
CA ALA A 414 -11.64 11.99 33.42
C ALA A 414 -10.21 12.09 33.99
N GLY A 415 -10.02 12.66 35.17
CA GLY A 415 -8.72 12.75 35.84
C GLY A 415 -7.63 13.38 34.93
N PRO A 416 -6.47 12.73 34.70
CA PRO A 416 -5.43 13.25 33.82
C PRO A 416 -5.89 13.50 32.36
N ASP A 417 -6.87 12.72 31.88
CA ASP A 417 -7.41 12.82 30.51
C ASP A 417 -8.46 13.95 30.40
N ALA A 418 -8.75 14.68 31.47
CA ALA A 418 -9.59 15.89 31.41
C ALA A 418 -9.04 16.94 30.42
N THR A 419 -7.72 16.95 30.20
CA THR A 419 -7.05 17.80 29.19
C THR A 419 -7.50 17.49 27.76
N ILE A 420 -7.81 16.23 27.45
CA ILE A 420 -8.38 15.80 26.17
C ILE A 420 -9.85 16.23 26.07
N GLY A 421 -10.58 16.16 27.19
CA GLY A 421 -11.93 16.72 27.31
C GLY A 421 -11.99 18.19 26.87
N VAL A 422 -11.07 19.03 27.35
CA VAL A 422 -10.93 20.44 26.93
C VAL A 422 -10.86 20.56 25.41
N LEU A 423 -9.98 19.78 24.76
CA LEU A 423 -9.81 19.81 23.30
C LEU A 423 -11.11 19.45 22.58
N THR A 424 -11.77 18.35 22.98
CA THR A 424 -13.00 17.89 22.32
C THR A 424 -14.18 18.85 22.49
N LEU A 425 -14.31 19.49 23.66
CA LEU A 425 -15.36 20.46 23.95
C LEU A 425 -15.13 21.75 23.14
N LEU A 426 -13.89 22.25 23.09
CA LEU A 426 -13.57 23.41 22.25
C LEU A 426 -13.77 23.14 20.76
N ALA A 427 -13.46 21.92 20.29
CA ALA A 427 -13.68 21.53 18.90
C ALA A 427 -15.15 21.64 18.47
N THR A 428 -16.09 21.52 19.41
CA THR A 428 -17.55 21.61 19.17
C THR A 428 -18.17 22.95 19.59
N GLY A 429 -17.36 23.90 20.04
CA GLY A 429 -17.82 25.24 20.47
C GLY A 429 -18.27 25.35 21.93
N ASP A 430 -18.05 24.32 22.76
CA ASP A 430 -18.45 24.30 24.17
C ASP A 430 -17.36 24.87 25.08
N ARG A 431 -17.27 26.20 25.11
CA ARG A 431 -16.31 26.93 25.95
C ARG A 431 -16.53 26.72 27.45
N PRO A 432 -17.75 26.82 28.01
CA PRO A 432 -17.95 26.66 29.46
C PRO A 432 -17.53 25.27 29.95
N GLY A 433 -17.89 24.21 29.22
CA GLY A 433 -17.46 22.85 29.56
C GLY A 433 -15.94 22.70 29.50
N ALA A 434 -15.28 23.29 28.50
CA ALA A 434 -13.83 23.25 28.39
C ALA A 434 -13.12 23.94 29.57
N GLU A 435 -13.65 25.06 30.05
CA GLU A 435 -13.12 25.77 31.24
C GLU A 435 -13.28 24.92 32.52
N GLU A 436 -14.41 24.22 32.67
CA GLU A 436 -14.67 23.30 33.79
C GLU A 436 -13.69 22.11 33.81
N PHE A 437 -13.47 21.47 32.65
CA PHE A 437 -12.51 20.37 32.52
C PHE A 437 -11.07 20.82 32.80
N SER A 438 -10.70 22.02 32.33
CA SER A 438 -9.37 22.57 32.56
C SER A 438 -9.09 22.86 34.04
N ALA A 439 -10.09 23.29 34.80
CA ALA A 439 -9.94 23.54 36.24
C ALA A 439 -9.63 22.24 37.00
N THR A 440 -10.27 21.14 36.63
CA THR A 440 -10.08 19.83 37.27
C THR A 440 -8.77 19.16 36.87
N ALA A 441 -8.33 19.35 35.62
CA ALA A 441 -7.08 18.78 35.10
C ALA A 441 -5.86 19.16 35.94
N GLY A 442 -5.83 20.37 36.52
CA GLY A 442 -4.69 20.87 37.30
C GLY A 442 -4.37 20.09 38.58
N ALA A 443 -5.25 19.20 39.03
CA ALA A 443 -5.06 18.37 40.23
C ALA A 443 -4.40 17.01 39.94
N ALA A 444 -4.15 16.66 38.67
CA ALA A 444 -3.61 15.35 38.30
C ALA A 444 -2.08 15.25 38.54
N PRO A 445 -1.53 14.03 38.69
CA PRO A 445 -0.10 13.83 38.89
C PRO A 445 0.75 14.41 37.75
N PRO A 446 1.92 15.01 38.03
CA PRO A 446 2.76 15.70 37.05
C PRO A 446 3.60 14.71 36.21
N THR A 447 2.95 13.80 35.50
CA THR A 447 3.59 12.92 34.51
C THR A 447 3.93 13.69 33.23
N THR A 448 4.85 13.20 32.42
CA THR A 448 5.17 13.79 31.10
C THR A 448 3.92 13.89 30.21
N ASP A 449 3.07 12.86 30.21
CA ASP A 449 1.81 12.85 29.47
C ASP A 449 0.84 13.90 29.97
N HIS A 450 0.69 14.04 31.29
CA HIS A 450 -0.19 15.06 31.86
C HIS A 450 0.34 16.48 31.60
N ALA A 451 1.64 16.70 31.74
CA ALA A 451 2.27 18.00 31.42
C ALA A 451 2.07 18.38 29.95
N ARG A 452 2.19 17.41 29.03
CA ARG A 452 1.89 17.61 27.59
C ARG A 452 0.42 17.99 27.38
N GLY A 453 -0.52 17.25 27.96
CA GLY A 453 -1.95 17.53 27.87
C GLY A 453 -2.31 18.92 28.40
N THR A 454 -1.76 19.30 29.56
CA THR A 454 -1.98 20.62 30.18
C THR A 454 -1.41 21.76 29.33
N LEU A 455 -0.24 21.58 28.72
CA LEU A 455 0.34 22.57 27.80
C LEU A 455 -0.52 22.74 26.54
N LEU A 456 -1.06 21.65 25.99
CA LEU A 456 -1.94 21.69 24.84
C LEU A 456 -3.29 22.37 25.17
N SER A 457 -3.94 21.96 26.25
CA SER A 457 -5.25 22.49 26.66
C SER A 457 -5.18 23.96 27.07
N SER A 458 -4.14 24.36 27.80
CA SER A 458 -3.91 25.76 28.17
C SER A 458 -3.62 26.65 26.96
N GLY A 459 -2.86 26.14 25.98
CA GLY A 459 -2.64 26.83 24.71
C GLY A 459 -3.92 27.01 23.89
N LEU A 460 -4.76 25.96 23.81
CA LEU A 460 -6.06 26.03 23.14
C LEU A 460 -7.00 27.05 23.81
N LEU A 461 -7.10 27.06 25.14
CA LEU A 461 -7.89 28.07 25.86
C LEU A 461 -7.34 29.48 25.65
N ALA A 462 -6.01 29.65 25.70
CA ALA A 462 -5.37 30.93 25.42
C ALA A 462 -5.67 31.43 23.99
N SER A 463 -5.85 30.52 23.01
CA SER A 463 -6.20 30.91 21.64
C SER A 463 -7.58 31.58 21.52
N LEU A 464 -8.44 31.45 22.53
CA LEU A 464 -9.77 32.06 22.54
C LEU A 464 -9.77 33.53 22.99
N THR A 465 -8.80 33.92 23.82
CA THR A 465 -8.81 35.22 24.52
C THR A 465 -7.55 36.05 24.30
N SER A 466 -6.44 35.41 23.94
CA SER A 466 -5.12 36.02 23.81
C SER A 466 -4.66 36.06 22.35
N SER A 467 -3.50 36.67 22.08
CA SER A 467 -2.90 36.62 20.74
C SER A 467 -2.53 35.19 20.33
N PRO A 468 -2.55 34.86 19.03
CA PRO A 468 -2.10 33.55 18.54
C PRO A 468 -0.68 33.19 18.99
N ALA A 469 0.22 34.18 19.05
CA ALA A 469 1.59 34.00 19.54
C ALA A 469 1.65 33.53 21.01
N ALA A 470 0.76 34.03 21.87
CA ALA A 470 0.68 33.60 23.26
C ALA A 470 0.17 32.16 23.41
N ALA A 471 -0.75 31.74 22.54
CA ALA A 471 -1.28 30.39 22.50
C ALA A 471 -0.28 29.35 21.94
N LEU A 472 0.55 29.72 20.97
CA LEU A 472 1.50 28.82 20.30
C LEU A 472 2.62 28.31 21.22
N GLY A 473 3.13 29.14 22.13
CA GLY A 473 4.27 28.78 23.00
C GLY A 473 4.04 27.52 23.86
N PRO A 474 2.93 27.41 24.62
CA PRO A 474 2.53 26.18 25.29
C PRO A 474 2.37 24.98 24.33
N ILE A 475 1.69 25.15 23.20
CA ILE A 475 1.41 24.06 22.26
C ILE A 475 2.71 23.51 21.66
N LEU A 476 3.65 24.37 21.24
CA LEU A 476 4.95 23.94 20.70
C LEU A 476 5.80 23.19 21.73
N ARG A 477 5.64 23.48 23.02
CA ARG A 477 6.26 22.70 24.10
C ARG A 477 5.57 21.35 24.27
N ALA A 478 4.24 21.26 24.11
CA ALA A 478 3.53 19.98 24.08
C ALA A 478 4.02 19.11 22.89
N VAL A 479 4.25 19.69 21.72
CA VAL A 479 4.87 18.99 20.57
C VAL A 479 6.23 18.40 20.96
N SER A 480 7.09 19.16 21.63
CA SER A 480 8.40 18.67 22.08
C SER A 480 8.32 17.50 23.09
N LEU A 481 7.23 17.38 23.84
CA LEU A 481 6.99 16.26 24.76
C LEU A 481 6.32 15.05 24.09
N SER A 482 6.03 15.11 22.78
CA SER A 482 5.25 14.08 22.06
C SER A 482 6.09 12.93 21.48
N ALA A 483 7.43 13.05 21.45
CA ALA A 483 8.35 12.13 20.74
C ALA A 483 8.32 10.65 21.18
N GLN A 484 7.61 10.30 22.25
CA GLN A 484 7.44 8.92 22.74
C GLN A 484 5.98 8.58 23.03
N HIS A 485 5.03 9.41 22.58
CA HIS A 485 3.63 9.27 22.92
C HIS A 485 2.96 8.20 22.05
N ARG A 486 2.44 7.13 22.69
CA ARG A 486 1.82 5.97 22.02
C ARG A 486 0.36 5.74 22.43
N ARG A 487 -0.35 6.79 22.84
CA ARG A 487 -1.79 6.73 23.13
C ARG A 487 -2.56 7.37 21.98
N ALA A 488 -3.72 6.80 21.66
CA ALA A 488 -4.64 7.39 20.70
C ALA A 488 -5.28 8.66 21.26
N GLU A 489 -5.22 9.75 20.49
CA GLU A 489 -5.83 11.03 20.84
C GLU A 489 -6.69 11.56 19.69
N PRO A 490 -7.69 12.42 19.98
CA PRO A 490 -8.52 13.05 18.95
C PRO A 490 -7.76 13.92 17.95
N GLU A 491 -6.69 14.60 18.37
CA GLU A 491 -5.83 15.38 17.48
C GLU A 491 -4.42 15.49 18.07
N SER A 492 -3.39 15.46 17.21
CA SER A 492 -2.00 15.58 17.68
C SER A 492 -1.66 17.04 18.03
N ALA A 493 -0.75 17.23 19.00
CA ALA A 493 -0.28 18.58 19.34
C ALA A 493 0.39 19.28 18.13
N ALA A 494 1.03 18.52 17.24
CA ALA A 494 1.65 19.04 16.02
C ALA A 494 0.61 19.51 15.01
N ALA A 495 -0.46 18.75 14.81
CA ALA A 495 -1.59 19.15 13.98
C ALA A 495 -2.31 20.39 14.53
N VAL A 496 -2.57 20.45 15.84
CA VAL A 496 -3.16 21.65 16.48
C VAL A 496 -2.25 22.88 16.30
N ALA A 497 -0.94 22.75 16.53
CA ALA A 497 0.01 23.84 16.33
C ALA A 497 0.01 24.32 14.88
N ALA A 498 0.05 23.39 13.92
CA ALA A 498 0.05 23.71 12.50
C ALA A 498 -1.23 24.42 12.06
N LEU A 499 -2.39 23.95 12.52
CA LEU A 499 -3.68 24.60 12.25
C LEU A 499 -3.71 26.02 12.81
N LEU A 500 -3.28 26.22 14.06
CA LEU A 500 -3.23 27.56 14.65
C LEU A 500 -2.29 28.51 13.88
N CYS A 501 -1.12 28.01 13.47
CA CYS A 501 -0.19 28.73 12.61
C CYS A 501 -0.83 29.09 11.24
N LEU A 502 -1.52 28.14 10.59
CA LEU A 502 -2.22 28.36 9.32
C LEU A 502 -3.34 29.40 9.44
N HIS A 503 -4.10 29.37 10.55
CA HIS A 503 -5.14 30.36 10.82
C HIS A 503 -4.58 31.77 11.13
N SER A 504 -3.27 31.87 11.40
CA SER A 504 -2.57 33.11 11.74
C SER A 504 -1.57 33.57 10.67
N GLY A 505 -1.44 32.85 9.55
CA GLY A 505 -0.50 33.16 8.46
C GLY A 505 0.97 32.76 8.71
N ASP A 506 1.26 32.00 9.77
CA ASP A 506 2.63 31.57 10.10
C ASP A 506 3.01 30.23 9.43
N LEU A 507 3.28 30.26 8.12
CA LEU A 507 3.63 29.05 7.37
C LEU A 507 4.94 28.40 7.84
N ALA A 508 5.90 29.22 8.29
CA ALA A 508 7.17 28.72 8.80
C ALA A 508 6.98 27.95 10.11
N GLY A 509 6.17 28.48 11.03
CA GLY A 509 5.77 27.80 12.26
C GLY A 509 5.01 26.51 12.00
N ALA A 510 4.06 26.51 11.04
CA ALA A 510 3.31 25.31 10.67
C ALA A 510 4.25 24.19 10.16
N LYS A 511 5.15 24.52 9.23
CA LYS A 511 6.16 23.57 8.74
C LYS A 511 7.08 23.09 9.86
N ALA A 512 7.55 23.99 10.72
CA ALA A 512 8.43 23.63 11.83
C ALA A 512 7.75 22.75 12.88
N ALA A 513 6.44 22.89 13.11
CA ALA A 513 5.69 22.02 14.01
C ALA A 513 5.53 20.60 13.44
N LEU A 514 5.26 20.48 12.15
CA LEU A 514 5.00 19.21 11.47
C LEU A 514 6.29 18.43 11.13
N SER A 515 7.42 19.11 10.87
CA SER A 515 8.69 18.46 10.50
C SER A 515 9.56 17.99 11.67
N ARG A 516 9.01 17.93 12.90
CA ARG A 516 9.76 17.54 14.10
C ARG A 516 9.85 16.02 14.31
N ASP A 517 8.90 15.27 13.78
CA ASP A 517 8.86 13.82 13.87
C ASP A 517 9.31 13.18 12.55
N CYS A 518 10.03 12.07 12.62
CA CYS A 518 10.43 11.31 11.43
C CYS A 518 9.29 10.41 10.91
N ASP A 519 8.36 10.00 11.80
CA ASP A 519 7.25 9.10 11.47
C ASP A 519 5.92 9.87 11.44
N GLN A 520 5.81 10.82 10.50
CA GLN A 520 4.63 11.67 10.36
C GLN A 520 3.36 10.86 10.05
N THR A 521 2.26 11.22 10.71
CA THR A 521 0.95 10.65 10.41
C THR A 521 0.42 11.15 9.05
N PRO A 522 -0.48 10.41 8.37
CA PRO A 522 -1.13 10.90 7.15
C PRO A 522 -1.77 12.28 7.32
N ARG A 523 -2.38 12.53 8.49
CA ARG A 523 -2.92 13.84 8.89
C ARG A 523 -1.88 14.95 8.84
N GLU A 524 -0.70 14.74 9.41
CA GLU A 524 0.38 15.72 9.47
C GLU A 524 1.03 15.95 8.09
N GLN A 525 1.18 14.89 7.29
CA GLN A 525 1.65 14.98 5.91
C GLN A 525 0.67 15.79 5.05
N LEU A 526 -0.63 15.55 5.17
CA LEU A 526 -1.66 16.34 4.48
C LEU A 526 -1.65 17.82 4.90
N LEU A 527 -1.40 18.12 6.19
CA LEU A 527 -1.23 19.50 6.67
C LEU A 527 0.08 20.14 6.16
N LEU A 528 1.14 19.38 5.91
CA LEU A 528 2.33 19.88 5.20
C LEU A 528 2.02 20.21 3.75
N GLY A 529 1.28 19.34 3.05
CA GLY A 529 0.77 19.62 1.71
C GLY A 529 -0.11 20.87 1.68
N TRP A 530 -0.97 21.05 2.69
CA TRP A 530 -1.77 22.26 2.87
C TRP A 530 -0.90 23.51 3.07
N THR A 531 0.13 23.42 3.91
CA THR A 531 1.07 24.51 4.17
C THR A 531 1.81 24.92 2.91
N ALA A 532 2.27 23.95 2.11
CA ALA A 532 2.89 24.21 0.81
C ALA A 532 1.91 24.88 -0.18
N MET A 533 0.67 24.39 -0.23
CA MET A 533 -0.38 24.94 -1.09
C MET A 533 -0.72 26.40 -0.75
N VAL A 534 -0.87 26.73 0.54
CA VAL A 534 -1.12 28.11 0.99
C VAL A 534 0.07 29.01 0.65
N GLY A 535 1.30 28.51 0.85
CA GLY A 535 2.54 29.20 0.46
C GLY A 535 2.78 29.32 -1.05
N GLY A 536 1.90 28.79 -1.91
CA GLY A 536 1.98 28.89 -3.36
C GLY A 536 2.80 27.80 -4.06
N ASP A 537 3.34 26.83 -3.32
CA ASP A 537 4.05 25.66 -3.88
C ASP A 537 3.07 24.54 -4.19
N LEU A 538 2.37 24.70 -5.33
CA LEU A 538 1.36 23.73 -5.80
C LEU A 538 1.98 22.43 -6.35
N SER A 539 3.29 22.39 -6.58
CA SER A 539 4.02 21.17 -6.96
C SER A 539 4.16 20.26 -5.76
N THR A 540 4.84 20.74 -4.72
CA THR A 540 5.06 19.98 -3.48
C THR A 540 3.74 19.54 -2.85
N ALA A 541 2.72 20.41 -2.87
CA ALA A 541 1.40 20.04 -2.37
C ALA A 541 0.75 18.87 -3.14
N ALA A 542 0.92 18.82 -4.47
CA ALA A 542 0.38 17.75 -5.30
C ALA A 542 1.19 16.46 -5.18
N ASP A 543 2.51 16.56 -5.03
CA ASP A 543 3.40 15.42 -4.81
C ASP A 543 3.04 14.74 -3.47
N ILE A 544 2.93 15.51 -2.39
CA ILE A 544 2.47 15.01 -1.08
C ILE A 544 1.08 14.35 -1.20
N LEU A 545 0.12 15.02 -1.83
CA LEU A 545 -1.23 14.45 -2.00
C LEU A 545 -1.22 13.12 -2.78
N GLY A 546 -0.28 12.93 -3.72
CA GLY A 546 -0.14 11.69 -4.48
C GLY A 546 0.55 10.56 -3.73
N GLU A 547 1.36 10.88 -2.71
CA GLU A 547 2.09 9.90 -1.89
C GLU A 547 1.31 9.45 -0.67
N VAL A 548 0.51 10.34 -0.07
CA VAL A 548 -0.22 10.05 1.17
C VAL A 548 -1.50 9.24 0.87
N THR A 549 -1.68 8.14 1.60
CA THR A 549 -2.95 7.40 1.61
C THR A 549 -3.78 7.81 2.84
N PRO A 550 -4.91 8.50 2.68
CA PRO A 550 -5.82 8.81 3.78
C PRO A 550 -6.29 7.54 4.49
N GLN A 551 -6.36 7.56 5.82
CA GLN A 551 -6.71 6.38 6.62
C GLN A 551 -8.12 6.44 7.22
N ASN A 552 -8.77 7.59 7.17
CA ASN A 552 -10.06 7.84 7.81
C ASN A 552 -10.75 9.06 7.17
N LEU A 553 -12.04 9.24 7.46
CA LEU A 553 -12.86 10.31 6.88
C LEU A 553 -12.25 11.71 7.07
N ARG A 554 -11.62 11.96 8.22
CA ARG A 554 -11.01 13.26 8.51
C ARG A 554 -9.80 13.53 7.60
N ASP A 555 -9.00 12.53 7.32
CA ASP A 555 -7.88 12.62 6.36
C ASP A 555 -8.40 12.76 4.93
N GLU A 556 -9.44 12.00 4.56
CA GLU A 556 -10.10 12.07 3.26
C GLU A 556 -10.62 13.49 2.98
N LEU A 557 -11.28 14.11 3.96
CA LEU A 557 -11.79 15.49 3.84
C LEU A 557 -10.67 16.49 3.54
N VAL A 558 -9.50 16.37 4.19
CA VAL A 558 -8.35 17.24 3.89
C VAL A 558 -7.77 16.95 2.52
N ALA A 559 -7.61 15.67 2.16
CA ALA A 559 -7.09 15.28 0.86
C ALA A 559 -7.97 15.80 -0.28
N HIS A 560 -9.29 15.65 -0.17
CA HIS A 560 -10.27 16.17 -1.12
C HIS A 560 -10.24 17.70 -1.20
N ALA A 561 -10.26 18.39 -0.05
CA ALA A 561 -10.18 19.84 -0.02
C ALA A 561 -8.85 20.35 -0.59
N LEU A 562 -7.74 19.65 -0.37
CA LEU A 562 -6.43 19.97 -0.94
C LEU A 562 -6.41 19.77 -2.46
N ALA A 563 -6.99 18.69 -2.98
CA ALA A 563 -7.13 18.45 -4.41
C ALA A 563 -7.94 19.57 -5.10
N VAL A 564 -9.07 19.94 -4.49
CA VAL A 564 -9.93 21.05 -4.91
C VAL A 564 -9.16 22.37 -4.90
N ALA A 565 -8.44 22.66 -3.81
CA ALA A 565 -7.63 23.85 -3.64
C ALA A 565 -6.53 23.98 -4.70
N ILE A 566 -5.82 22.88 -5.01
CA ILE A 566 -4.78 22.83 -6.03
C ILE A 566 -5.39 23.09 -7.43
N ALA A 567 -6.48 22.39 -7.78
CA ALA A 567 -7.13 22.55 -9.07
C ALA A 567 -7.63 24.00 -9.28
N ARG A 568 -8.27 24.57 -8.25
CA ARG A 568 -8.74 25.96 -8.23
C ARG A 568 -7.60 26.95 -8.44
N ARG A 569 -6.49 26.79 -7.72
CA ARG A 569 -5.33 27.70 -7.80
C ARG A 569 -4.55 27.58 -9.10
N ARG A 570 -4.56 26.41 -9.75
CA ARG A 570 -4.01 26.20 -11.10
C ARG A 570 -4.91 26.77 -12.22
N GLY A 571 -6.17 27.07 -11.92
CA GLY A 571 -7.16 27.46 -12.93
C GLY A 571 -7.62 26.30 -13.83
N ASP A 572 -7.43 25.05 -13.39
CA ASP A 572 -7.84 23.87 -14.15
C ASP A 572 -9.29 23.50 -13.80
N MET A 573 -10.24 24.00 -14.60
CA MET A 573 -11.67 23.74 -14.39
C MET A 573 -12.04 22.26 -14.54
N GLY A 574 -11.33 21.51 -15.39
CA GLY A 574 -11.58 20.08 -15.57
C GLY A 574 -11.19 19.28 -14.34
N ALA A 575 -9.99 19.56 -13.81
CA ALA A 575 -9.53 18.98 -12.56
C ALA A 575 -10.40 19.42 -11.37
N LEU A 576 -10.89 20.66 -11.35
CA LEU A 576 -11.76 21.17 -10.29
C LEU A 576 -13.10 20.42 -10.24
N VAL A 577 -13.74 20.19 -11.39
CA VAL A 577 -14.99 19.42 -11.47
C VAL A 577 -14.78 17.98 -11.03
N ALA A 578 -13.68 17.35 -11.44
CA ALA A 578 -13.33 16.00 -11.03
C ALA A 578 -13.10 15.91 -9.51
N ALA A 579 -12.24 16.78 -8.97
CA ALA A 579 -11.94 16.82 -7.54
C ALA A 579 -13.19 17.13 -6.68
N TRP A 580 -14.06 18.03 -7.14
CA TRP A 580 -15.34 18.31 -6.45
C TRP A 580 -16.26 17.10 -6.45
N ARG A 581 -16.45 16.44 -7.60
CA ARG A 581 -17.28 15.23 -7.70
C ARG A 581 -16.78 14.15 -6.74
N ASP A 582 -15.48 13.97 -6.64
CA ASP A 582 -14.87 12.95 -5.79
C ASP A 582 -14.99 13.34 -4.29
N ALA A 583 -15.08 14.64 -3.97
CA ALA A 583 -15.29 15.16 -2.60
C ALA A 583 -16.74 15.07 -2.10
N VAL A 584 -17.74 15.03 -2.99
CA VAL A 584 -19.18 15.09 -2.62
C VAL A 584 -19.60 14.04 -1.58
N PRO A 585 -19.17 12.76 -1.64
CA PRO A 585 -19.50 11.77 -0.62
C PRO A 585 -19.00 12.15 0.77
N ALA A 586 -17.72 12.54 0.88
CA ALA A 586 -17.13 12.94 2.16
C ALA A 586 -17.79 14.21 2.71
N VAL A 587 -18.14 15.17 1.85
CA VAL A 587 -18.90 16.38 2.23
C VAL A 587 -20.28 16.05 2.80
N ALA A 588 -20.95 15.00 2.30
CA ALA A 588 -22.27 14.61 2.79
C ALA A 588 -22.22 14.02 4.21
N GLU A 589 -21.08 13.46 4.62
CA GLU A 589 -20.85 12.88 5.95
C GLU A 589 -20.16 13.87 6.92
N MET A 590 -19.78 15.05 6.44
CA MET A 590 -19.00 16.02 7.20
C MET A 590 -19.80 16.64 8.36
N GLU A 591 -19.27 16.51 9.57
CA GLU A 591 -19.62 17.35 10.72
C GLU A 591 -18.67 18.55 10.80
N VAL A 592 -19.16 19.71 11.28
CA VAL A 592 -18.31 20.89 11.42
C VAL A 592 -17.67 20.93 12.80
N ASP A 593 -16.34 21.01 12.81
CA ASP A 593 -15.52 21.21 14.00
C ASP A 593 -14.46 22.30 13.78
N LEU A 594 -13.85 22.76 14.88
CA LEU A 594 -12.84 23.84 14.87
C LEU A 594 -11.61 23.52 14.00
N PHE A 595 -11.22 22.26 13.90
CA PHE A 595 -10.02 21.81 13.20
C PHE A 595 -10.27 21.46 11.71
N ALA A 596 -11.52 21.57 11.25
CA ALA A 596 -11.94 21.33 9.86
C ALA A 596 -12.30 22.62 9.09
N LEU A 597 -12.12 23.81 9.70
CA LEU A 597 -12.49 25.09 9.09
C LEU A 597 -11.77 25.40 7.77
N HIS A 598 -10.47 25.11 7.68
CA HIS A 598 -9.69 25.33 6.46
C HIS A 598 -10.16 24.43 5.28
N PRO A 599 -10.26 23.09 5.46
CA PRO A 599 -10.86 22.20 4.46
C PRO A 599 -12.25 22.65 4.01
N LEU A 600 -13.13 22.99 4.96
CA LEU A 600 -14.47 23.48 4.67
C LEU A 600 -14.44 24.76 3.83
N GLY A 601 -13.53 25.69 4.14
CA GLY A 601 -13.36 26.94 3.40
C GLY A 601 -13.02 26.72 1.92
N GLU A 602 -12.08 25.84 1.59
CA GLU A 602 -11.73 25.55 0.20
C GLU A 602 -12.87 24.85 -0.57
N LEU A 603 -13.56 23.91 0.09
CA LEU A 603 -14.73 23.25 -0.47
C LEU A 603 -15.85 24.26 -0.73
N TRP A 604 -16.04 25.24 0.17
CA TRP A 604 -17.00 26.33 0.00
C TRP A 604 -16.69 27.18 -1.23
N LEU A 605 -15.43 27.60 -1.42
CA LEU A 605 -15.04 28.36 -2.60
C LEU A 605 -15.26 27.59 -3.91
N ALA A 606 -15.01 26.29 -3.90
CA ALA A 606 -15.25 25.43 -5.06
C ALA A 606 -16.75 25.28 -5.36
N ALA A 607 -17.58 25.07 -4.34
CA ALA A 607 -19.02 25.01 -4.50
C ALA A 607 -19.60 26.32 -5.05
N VAL A 608 -19.12 27.48 -4.58
CA VAL A 608 -19.50 28.78 -5.16
C VAL A 608 -19.08 28.87 -6.63
N ARG A 609 -17.84 28.49 -6.95
CA ARG A 609 -17.34 28.53 -8.33
C ARG A 609 -18.10 27.60 -9.28
N LEU A 610 -18.54 26.45 -8.79
CA LEU A 610 -19.30 25.43 -9.53
C LEU A 610 -20.82 25.60 -9.43
N GLN A 611 -21.30 26.62 -8.70
CA GLN A 611 -22.73 26.91 -8.46
C GLN A 611 -23.49 25.76 -7.76
N ASP A 612 -22.82 24.99 -6.89
CA ASP A 612 -23.40 23.93 -6.03
C ASP A 612 -23.43 24.36 -4.55
N THR A 613 -23.79 25.62 -4.28
CA THR A 613 -23.70 26.25 -2.95
C THR A 613 -24.70 25.69 -1.94
N ALA A 614 -25.85 25.20 -2.40
CA ALA A 614 -26.90 24.65 -1.54
C ALA A 614 -26.39 23.48 -0.68
N ARG A 615 -25.42 22.71 -1.19
CA ARG A 615 -24.82 21.56 -0.50
C ARG A 615 -24.07 21.98 0.78
N LEU A 616 -23.38 23.12 0.76
CA LEU A 616 -22.53 23.58 1.86
C LEU A 616 -23.17 24.63 2.75
N ALA A 617 -24.31 25.21 2.37
CA ALA A 617 -24.95 26.29 3.12
C ALA A 617 -25.14 25.97 4.61
N HIS A 618 -25.59 24.74 4.93
CA HIS A 618 -25.79 24.31 6.31
C HIS A 618 -24.47 24.14 7.10
N LEU A 619 -23.38 23.70 6.44
CA LEU A 619 -22.06 23.57 7.05
C LEU A 619 -21.42 24.94 7.30
N VAL A 620 -21.55 25.88 6.36
CA VAL A 620 -21.10 27.27 6.54
C VAL A 620 -21.81 27.92 7.73
N MET A 621 -23.14 27.77 7.82
CA MET A 621 -23.91 28.24 8.97
C MET A 621 -23.51 27.56 10.29
N ALA A 622 -23.12 26.28 10.25
CA ALA A 622 -22.64 25.58 11.43
C ALA A 622 -21.27 26.11 11.89
N ALA A 623 -20.35 26.40 10.98
CA ALA A 623 -19.05 27.01 11.28
C ALA A 623 -19.19 28.41 11.88
N ASP A 624 -20.08 29.24 11.32
CA ASP A 624 -20.37 30.58 11.87
C ASP A 624 -20.91 30.48 13.31
N ARG A 625 -21.82 29.53 13.57
CA ARG A 625 -22.35 29.28 14.92
C ARG A 625 -21.29 28.77 15.89
N LEU A 626 -20.42 27.86 15.43
CA LEU A 626 -19.30 27.32 16.23
C LEU A 626 -18.37 28.45 16.68
N LEU A 627 -17.91 29.29 15.74
CA LEU A 627 -17.04 30.41 16.05
C LEU A 627 -17.73 31.44 16.95
N ALA A 628 -19.02 31.73 16.71
CA ALA A 628 -19.80 32.61 17.58
C ALA A 628 -19.90 32.08 19.01
N ALA A 629 -20.14 30.78 19.20
CA ALA A 629 -20.20 30.13 20.52
C ALA A 629 -18.87 30.23 21.28
N LEU A 630 -17.74 30.21 20.57
CA LEU A 630 -16.41 30.43 21.14
C LEU A 630 -16.08 31.91 21.41
N GLY A 631 -16.96 32.85 21.04
CA GLY A 631 -16.75 34.29 21.19
C GLY A 631 -16.04 34.95 20.00
N SER A 632 -16.05 34.30 18.82
CA SER A 632 -15.36 34.73 17.60
C SER A 632 -13.87 35.03 17.81
N PRO A 633 -13.10 34.07 18.33
CA PRO A 633 -11.69 34.29 18.66
C PRO A 633 -10.89 34.64 17.40
N PRO A 634 -10.08 35.72 17.40
CA PRO A 634 -9.33 36.14 16.22
C PRO A 634 -8.44 35.03 15.65
N ALA A 635 -7.83 34.23 16.53
CA ALA A 635 -6.92 33.14 16.16
C ALA A 635 -7.53 32.05 15.27
N TRP A 636 -8.86 31.94 15.21
CA TRP A 636 -9.56 30.98 14.35
C TRP A 636 -10.50 31.66 13.33
N SER A 637 -11.05 32.83 13.70
CA SER A 637 -12.09 33.51 12.92
C SER A 637 -11.55 34.30 11.73
N MET A 638 -10.28 34.72 11.73
CA MET A 638 -9.70 35.55 10.68
C MET A 638 -9.67 34.83 9.32
N SER A 639 -9.05 33.66 9.24
CA SER A 639 -9.00 32.88 8.00
C SER A 639 -10.40 32.43 7.54
N TRP A 640 -11.30 32.08 8.47
CA TRP A 640 -12.68 31.78 8.13
C TRP A 640 -13.41 32.98 7.50
N SER A 641 -13.27 34.17 8.10
CA SER A 641 -13.84 35.40 7.55
C SER A 641 -13.24 35.73 6.17
N TRP A 642 -11.95 35.44 5.97
CA TRP A 642 -11.33 35.61 4.65
C TRP A 642 -11.95 34.69 3.59
N TYR A 643 -12.22 33.42 3.91
CA TYR A 643 -12.99 32.54 3.02
C TYR A 643 -14.38 33.13 2.71
N GLY A 644 -15.06 33.71 3.70
CA GLY A 644 -16.35 34.37 3.50
C GLY A 644 -16.29 35.58 2.57
N VAL A 645 -15.24 36.40 2.68
CA VAL A 645 -14.98 37.50 1.74
C VAL A 645 -14.72 36.94 0.33
N GLN A 646 -13.87 35.92 0.19
CA GLN A 646 -13.58 35.30 -1.10
C GLN A 646 -14.82 34.65 -1.73
N ALA A 647 -15.67 34.00 -0.94
CA ALA A 647 -16.92 33.40 -1.39
C ALA A 647 -17.91 34.45 -1.91
N ALA A 648 -18.09 35.54 -1.16
CA ALA A 648 -18.95 36.66 -1.58
C ALA A 648 -18.45 37.31 -2.89
N ILE A 649 -17.14 37.45 -3.03
CA ILE A 649 -16.50 37.92 -4.28
C ILE A 649 -16.79 36.96 -5.44
N LEU A 650 -16.60 35.65 -5.24
CA LEU A 650 -16.81 34.64 -6.29
C LEU A 650 -18.29 34.53 -6.71
N ALA A 651 -19.21 34.79 -5.78
CA ALA A 651 -20.64 34.81 -6.02
C ALA A 651 -21.15 36.12 -6.65
N ASP A 652 -20.29 37.15 -6.76
CA ASP A 652 -20.67 38.52 -7.14
C ASP A 652 -21.81 39.08 -6.26
N ASP A 653 -21.74 38.82 -4.95
CA ASP A 653 -22.70 39.28 -3.94
C ASP A 653 -22.03 40.20 -2.91
N PRO A 654 -22.01 41.52 -3.14
CA PRO A 654 -21.43 42.48 -2.20
C PRO A 654 -22.11 42.50 -0.83
N SER A 655 -23.37 42.05 -0.72
CA SER A 655 -24.10 42.07 0.55
C SER A 655 -23.64 40.96 1.49
N ALA A 656 -23.30 39.79 0.93
CA ALA A 656 -22.75 38.65 1.67
C ALA A 656 -21.34 38.92 2.23
N LEU A 657 -20.60 39.89 1.67
CA LEU A 657 -19.26 40.28 2.12
C LEU A 657 -19.27 41.02 3.47
N VAL A 658 -20.33 41.79 3.74
CA VAL A 658 -20.41 42.73 4.88
C VAL A 658 -20.14 42.09 6.26
N PRO A 659 -20.76 40.96 6.65
CA PRO A 659 -20.52 40.36 7.97
C PRO A 659 -19.06 39.96 8.17
N TYR A 660 -18.44 39.32 7.18
CA TYR A 660 -17.06 38.85 7.26
C TYR A 660 -16.04 39.99 7.20
N ALA A 661 -16.27 41.01 6.38
CA ALA A 661 -15.40 42.19 6.34
C ALA A 661 -15.44 42.98 7.66
N ARG A 662 -16.60 43.02 8.34
CA ARG A 662 -16.72 43.64 9.67
C ARG A 662 -15.90 42.86 10.71
N GLN A 663 -15.96 41.53 10.71
CA GLN A 663 -15.17 40.69 11.60
C GLN A 663 -13.67 40.90 11.39
N LEU A 664 -13.20 40.91 10.13
CA LEU A 664 -11.80 41.22 9.81
C LEU A 664 -11.40 42.63 10.28
N GLY A 665 -12.26 43.63 10.07
CA GLY A 665 -12.00 45.01 10.52
C GLY A 665 -11.89 45.14 12.04
N GLN A 666 -12.67 44.37 12.80
CA GLN A 666 -12.59 44.32 14.27
C GLN A 666 -11.30 43.63 14.75
N ALA A 667 -10.88 42.55 14.08
CA ALA A 667 -9.65 41.83 14.41
C ALA A 667 -8.37 42.58 13.99
N ALA A 668 -8.44 43.43 12.96
CA ALA A 668 -7.30 44.18 12.42
C ALA A 668 -6.61 45.13 13.43
N ALA A 669 -7.26 45.49 14.53
CA ALA A 669 -6.71 46.39 15.54
C ALA A 669 -5.60 45.76 16.41
N GLY A 670 -5.45 44.43 16.41
CA GLY A 670 -4.55 43.72 17.32
C GLY A 670 -3.45 42.87 16.65
N GLU A 671 -3.58 42.51 15.37
CA GLU A 671 -2.70 41.51 14.71
C GLU A 671 -2.36 41.91 13.26
N PRO A 672 -1.07 41.85 12.84
CA PRO A 672 -0.65 42.17 11.47
C PRO A 672 -1.36 41.35 10.38
N PHE A 673 -1.61 40.06 10.66
CA PHE A 673 -2.31 39.16 9.75
C PHE A 673 -3.75 39.64 9.49
N GLY A 674 -4.50 39.95 10.55
CA GLY A 674 -5.86 40.49 10.44
C GLY A 674 -5.90 41.83 9.72
N ALA A 675 -4.91 42.70 9.95
CA ALA A 675 -4.79 43.97 9.23
C ALA A 675 -4.56 43.75 7.72
N ALA A 676 -3.68 42.82 7.33
CA ALA A 676 -3.45 42.48 5.93
C ALA A 676 -4.73 41.98 5.24
N LEU A 677 -5.48 41.08 5.88
CA LEU A 677 -6.75 40.55 5.36
C LEU A 677 -7.83 41.65 5.24
N ALA A 678 -7.94 42.52 6.24
CA ALA A 678 -8.90 43.62 6.21
C ALA A 678 -8.57 44.67 5.13
N ASP A 679 -7.29 45.01 4.96
CA ASP A 679 -6.80 45.91 3.90
C ASP A 679 -7.08 45.30 2.52
N ALA A 680 -6.79 44.00 2.34
CA ALA A 680 -7.08 43.28 1.11
C ALA A 680 -8.57 43.22 0.79
N GLY A 681 -9.43 42.94 1.78
CA GLY A 681 -10.89 42.93 1.58
C GLY A 681 -11.43 44.30 1.13
N ARG A 682 -10.90 45.40 1.68
CA ARG A 682 -11.28 46.77 1.27
C ARG A 682 -10.80 47.09 -0.14
N ALA A 683 -9.54 46.78 -0.46
CA ALA A 683 -9.02 46.94 -1.82
C ALA A 683 -9.86 46.14 -2.83
N TRP A 684 -10.24 44.91 -2.48
CA TRP A 684 -11.07 44.05 -3.33
C TRP A 684 -12.47 44.62 -3.57
N LEU A 685 -13.12 45.14 -2.54
CA LEU A 685 -14.44 45.77 -2.67
C LEU A 685 -14.41 46.92 -3.67
N ARG A 686 -13.36 47.75 -3.66
CA ARG A 686 -13.16 48.83 -4.64
C ARG A 686 -12.93 48.32 -6.05
N VAL A 687 -12.16 47.22 -6.19
CA VAL A 687 -11.98 46.53 -7.47
C VAL A 687 -13.34 46.06 -8.02
N LEU A 688 -14.19 45.44 -7.20
CA LEU A 688 -15.53 45.00 -7.61
C LEU A 688 -16.47 46.15 -7.97
N GLN A 689 -16.36 47.28 -7.26
CA GLN A 689 -17.12 48.50 -7.57
C GLN A 689 -16.64 49.23 -8.84
N GLY A 690 -15.62 48.70 -9.54
CA GLY A 690 -15.06 49.32 -10.74
C GLY A 690 -14.24 50.57 -10.46
N GLN A 691 -13.76 50.75 -9.22
CA GLN A 691 -12.97 51.91 -8.79
C GLN A 691 -11.65 51.46 -8.12
N PRO A 692 -10.81 50.65 -8.79
CA PRO A 692 -9.56 50.17 -8.20
C PRO A 692 -8.58 51.31 -7.88
N ASP A 693 -8.10 51.38 -6.63
CA ASP A 693 -6.98 52.24 -6.25
C ASP A 693 -5.67 51.47 -6.37
N VAL A 694 -4.82 51.86 -7.33
CA VAL A 694 -3.56 51.18 -7.64
C VAL A 694 -2.61 51.16 -6.43
N ALA A 695 -2.52 52.25 -5.67
CA ALA A 695 -1.61 52.33 -4.52
C ALA A 695 -2.10 51.42 -3.38
N GLU A 696 -3.41 51.42 -3.13
CA GLU A 696 -4.04 50.55 -2.13
C GLU A 696 -3.88 49.07 -2.50
N VAL A 697 -4.13 48.70 -3.76
CA VAL A 697 -3.97 47.33 -4.25
C VAL A 697 -2.54 46.83 -4.11
N LYS A 698 -1.54 47.65 -4.46
CA LYS A 698 -0.12 47.28 -4.31
C LYS A 698 0.26 47.07 -2.85
N LYS A 699 -0.20 47.95 -1.96
CA LYS A 699 0.03 47.84 -0.52
C LYS A 699 -0.62 46.57 0.04
N ALA A 700 -1.88 46.32 -0.31
CA ALA A 700 -2.61 45.13 0.12
C ALA A 700 -1.98 43.83 -0.40
N ALA A 701 -1.56 43.78 -1.67
CA ALA A 701 -0.89 42.63 -2.25
C ALA A 701 0.45 42.33 -1.53
N SER A 702 1.26 43.35 -1.23
CA SER A 702 2.50 43.16 -0.47
C SER A 702 2.23 42.70 0.97
N ALA A 703 1.18 43.23 1.61
CA ALA A 703 0.79 42.79 2.95
C ALA A 703 0.32 41.32 2.97
N LEU A 704 -0.44 40.88 1.95
CA LEU A 704 -0.85 39.48 1.79
C LEU A 704 0.35 38.55 1.54
N GLU A 705 1.31 38.95 0.71
CA GLU A 705 2.53 38.19 0.48
C GLU A 705 3.33 38.00 1.78
N GLN A 706 3.54 39.08 2.55
CA GLN A 706 4.21 39.03 3.85
C GLN A 706 3.43 38.18 4.88
N ALA A 707 2.11 38.10 4.73
CA ALA A 707 1.22 37.26 5.52
C ALA A 707 1.17 35.79 5.03
N GLY A 708 2.01 35.39 4.08
CA GLY A 708 2.06 34.01 3.58
C GLY A 708 0.93 33.65 2.61
N LEU A 709 0.26 34.64 2.00
CA LEU A 709 -0.83 34.45 1.04
C LEU A 709 -0.46 34.96 -0.37
N PRO A 710 0.64 34.48 -0.99
CA PRO A 710 1.14 34.97 -2.28
C PRO A 710 0.14 34.79 -3.43
N TRP A 711 -0.63 33.70 -3.40
CA TRP A 711 -1.65 33.44 -4.42
C TRP A 711 -2.79 34.47 -4.36
N ASP A 712 -3.26 34.82 -3.16
CA ASP A 712 -4.30 35.84 -2.99
C ASP A 712 -3.79 37.24 -3.35
N ALA A 713 -2.55 37.55 -3.00
CA ALA A 713 -1.87 38.78 -3.40
C ALA A 713 -1.84 38.94 -4.92
N ALA A 714 -1.41 37.88 -5.62
CA ALA A 714 -1.31 37.88 -7.07
C ALA A 714 -2.70 37.96 -7.75
N ARG A 715 -3.70 37.28 -7.18
CA ARG A 715 -5.08 37.35 -7.65
C ARG A 715 -5.66 38.76 -7.52
N LEU A 716 -5.46 39.42 -6.38
CA LEU A 716 -5.93 40.81 -6.17
C LEU A 716 -5.34 41.76 -7.21
N ALA A 717 -4.02 41.70 -7.40
CA ALA A 717 -3.34 42.55 -8.36
C ALA A 717 -3.76 42.25 -9.81
N GLY A 718 -3.92 40.97 -10.17
CA GLY A 718 -4.40 40.56 -11.50
C GLY A 718 -5.82 41.03 -11.80
N GLU A 719 -6.76 40.88 -10.87
CA GLU A 719 -8.15 41.31 -11.02
C GLU A 719 -8.30 42.83 -11.07
N ALA A 720 -7.48 43.56 -10.31
CA ALA A 720 -7.41 45.02 -10.37
C ALA A 720 -6.88 45.49 -11.74
N ALA A 721 -5.87 44.79 -12.30
CA ALA A 721 -5.31 45.13 -13.61
C ALA A 721 -6.33 45.04 -14.75
N LEU A 722 -7.33 44.16 -14.64
CA LEU A 722 -8.42 44.02 -15.62
C LEU A 722 -9.46 45.15 -15.56
N ARG A 723 -9.44 45.98 -14.50
CA ARG A 723 -10.48 46.99 -14.21
C ARG A 723 -9.94 48.43 -14.14
N VAL A 724 -8.64 48.64 -14.35
CA VAL A 724 -8.04 49.98 -14.47
C VAL A 724 -8.05 50.43 -15.93
N ASP A 725 -8.33 51.72 -16.15
CA ASP A 725 -8.44 52.27 -17.51
C ASP A 725 -7.07 52.57 -18.16
N ASP A 726 -6.03 52.78 -17.36
CA ASP A 726 -4.68 53.14 -17.83
C ASP A 726 -3.75 51.92 -17.98
N THR A 727 -3.13 51.79 -19.14
CA THR A 727 -2.18 50.72 -19.50
C THR A 727 -0.96 50.69 -18.56
N GLN A 728 -0.47 51.85 -18.11
CA GLN A 728 0.68 51.89 -17.19
C GLN A 728 0.30 51.35 -15.80
N ALA A 729 -0.87 51.74 -15.29
CA ALA A 729 -1.45 51.17 -14.07
C ALA A 729 -1.66 49.64 -14.19
N ALA A 730 -2.26 49.17 -15.30
CA ALA A 730 -2.48 47.75 -15.56
C ALA A 730 -1.17 46.94 -15.58
N THR A 731 -0.17 47.45 -16.31
CA THR A 731 1.16 46.80 -16.41
C THR A 731 1.85 46.73 -15.05
N SER A 732 1.74 47.79 -14.25
CA SER A 732 2.36 47.84 -12.93
C SER A 732 1.70 46.85 -11.96
N LEU A 733 0.38 46.68 -12.02
CA LEU A 733 -0.36 45.70 -11.24
C LEU A 733 -0.05 44.26 -11.68
N LEU A 734 0.06 44.00 -12.98
CA LEU A 734 0.50 42.69 -13.49
C LEU A 734 1.94 42.36 -13.10
N GLN A 735 2.83 43.36 -13.03
CA GLN A 735 4.18 43.16 -12.52
C GLN A 735 4.16 42.76 -11.04
N VAL A 736 3.32 43.40 -10.21
CA VAL A 736 3.13 42.97 -8.82
C VAL A 736 2.61 41.54 -8.75
N ALA A 737 1.59 41.19 -9.55
CA ALA A 737 1.05 39.82 -9.58
C ALA A 737 2.10 38.75 -9.91
N ARG A 738 3.07 39.06 -10.79
CA ARG A 738 4.17 38.15 -11.14
C ARG A 738 5.29 38.10 -10.11
N LEU A 739 5.52 39.18 -9.36
CA LEU A 739 6.55 39.23 -8.32
C LEU A 739 6.10 38.46 -7.08
N VAL A 740 4.82 38.59 -6.71
CA VAL A 740 4.26 37.95 -5.51
C VAL A 740 3.70 36.54 -5.79
N GLY A 741 3.43 36.19 -7.05
CA GLY A 741 2.87 34.90 -7.44
C GLY A 741 3.80 34.08 -8.35
N ALA A 742 3.88 32.76 -8.12
CA ALA A 742 4.44 31.81 -9.08
C ALA A 742 3.66 31.89 -10.43
N PRO A 743 4.26 31.53 -11.58
CA PRO A 743 3.88 32.03 -12.93
C PRO A 743 2.49 31.64 -13.47
N ALA A 744 1.61 31.00 -12.69
CA ALA A 744 0.27 30.56 -13.12
C ALA A 744 -0.73 31.70 -13.35
N VAL A 745 -0.57 32.87 -12.71
CA VAL A 745 -1.55 33.98 -12.77
C VAL A 745 -1.62 34.66 -14.14
N ALA A 746 -0.58 34.50 -14.98
CA ALA A 746 -0.58 35.03 -16.34
C ALA A 746 -1.55 34.31 -17.29
N ALA A 747 -1.97 33.06 -16.98
CA ALA A 747 -2.89 32.29 -17.81
C ALA A 747 -4.38 32.64 -17.55
N THR A 748 -4.71 33.17 -16.36
CA THR A 748 -6.06 33.65 -16.03
C THR A 748 -6.36 35.06 -16.58
N ALA A 749 -5.33 35.84 -16.90
CA ALA A 749 -5.48 37.21 -17.37
C ALA A 749 -5.95 37.34 -18.84
N THR A 750 -6.09 36.23 -19.59
CA THR A 750 -6.43 36.27 -21.03
C THR A 750 -7.86 35.89 -21.40
N HIS A 751 -8.76 35.56 -20.46
CA HIS A 751 -10.16 35.30 -20.82
C HIS A 751 -11.17 35.76 -19.76
N VAL A 752 -11.49 37.05 -19.79
CA VAL A 752 -12.82 37.53 -19.40
C VAL A 752 -13.43 38.15 -20.64
N ASP A 753 -14.11 37.32 -21.43
CA ASP A 753 -15.09 37.82 -22.38
C ASP A 753 -16.40 37.07 -22.13
N SER A 754 -17.34 37.79 -21.51
CA SER A 754 -18.77 37.50 -21.33
C SER A 754 -19.19 36.02 -21.14
N ALA A 755 -19.19 35.56 -19.89
CA ALA A 755 -19.91 34.35 -19.48
C ALA A 755 -21.42 34.56 -19.62
N HIS A 756 -22.01 34.08 -20.72
CA HIS A 756 -23.43 33.75 -20.77
C HIS A 756 -23.68 32.41 -20.06
N PRO A 757 -24.85 32.20 -19.45
CA PRO A 757 -25.16 31.02 -18.65
C PRO A 757 -24.94 29.73 -19.45
N ALA A 758 -24.35 28.72 -18.78
CA ALA A 758 -24.07 27.40 -19.31
C ALA A 758 -25.31 26.79 -19.97
N ALA A 759 -25.37 26.83 -21.30
CA ALA A 759 -26.48 26.30 -22.07
C ALA A 759 -26.29 24.79 -22.27
N GLY A 760 -26.89 23.96 -21.39
CA GLY A 760 -27.32 22.56 -21.58
C GLY A 760 -26.34 21.52 -22.19
N PRO A 761 -26.72 20.22 -22.26
CA PRO A 761 -25.96 19.20 -22.97
C PRO A 761 -25.84 19.54 -24.48
N LEU A 762 -24.70 19.26 -25.10
CA LEU A 762 -24.45 19.54 -26.52
C LEU A 762 -25.60 19.01 -27.38
N THR A 763 -25.95 19.74 -28.45
CA THR A 763 -26.92 19.19 -29.40
C THR A 763 -26.37 17.90 -30.00
N GLU A 764 -27.24 17.00 -30.45
CA GLU A 764 -26.84 15.70 -31.05
C GLU A 764 -25.76 15.88 -32.13
N ARG A 765 -25.90 16.93 -32.94
CA ARG A 765 -24.95 17.26 -34.00
C ARG A 765 -23.61 17.81 -33.50
N GLU A 766 -23.62 18.60 -32.43
CA GLU A 766 -22.40 19.07 -31.76
C GLU A 766 -21.70 17.91 -31.03
N ALA A 767 -22.44 16.97 -30.46
CA ALA A 767 -21.90 15.78 -29.82
C ALA A 767 -21.20 14.85 -30.83
N GLU A 768 -21.74 14.69 -32.04
CA GLU A 768 -21.07 13.96 -33.12
C GLU A 768 -19.76 14.61 -33.55
N VAL A 769 -19.75 15.94 -33.72
CA VAL A 769 -18.53 16.69 -34.04
C VAL A 769 -17.51 16.57 -32.90
N ALA A 770 -17.95 16.68 -31.64
CA ALA A 770 -17.11 16.55 -30.45
C ALA A 770 -16.45 15.16 -30.33
N ARG A 771 -17.20 14.07 -30.57
CA ARG A 771 -16.65 12.71 -30.58
C ARG A 771 -15.54 12.55 -31.63
N ASN A 772 -15.76 13.08 -32.83
CA ASN A 772 -14.76 13.00 -33.90
C ASN A 772 -13.52 13.88 -33.65
N LEU A 773 -13.67 15.02 -32.96
CA LEU A 773 -12.53 15.82 -32.50
C LEU A 773 -11.68 15.07 -31.46
N LEU A 774 -12.34 14.34 -30.56
CA LEU A 774 -11.66 13.55 -29.52
C LEU A 774 -10.90 12.35 -30.08
N LEU A 775 -11.30 11.86 -31.26
CA LEU A 775 -10.58 10.86 -32.04
C LEU A 775 -9.39 11.45 -32.83
N GLY A 776 -9.12 12.75 -32.73
CA GLY A 776 -7.99 13.40 -33.39
C GLY A 776 -8.19 13.70 -34.88
N LEU A 777 -9.41 13.56 -35.40
CA LEU A 777 -9.70 13.82 -36.81
C LEU A 777 -9.59 15.31 -37.15
N THR A 778 -9.09 15.61 -38.35
CA THR A 778 -9.03 16.98 -38.90
C THR A 778 -10.42 17.46 -39.34
N TYR A 779 -10.66 18.77 -39.39
CA TYR A 779 -11.98 19.30 -39.78
C TYR A 779 -12.44 18.82 -41.17
N ARG A 780 -11.50 18.55 -42.07
CA ARG A 780 -11.78 17.97 -43.39
C ARG A 780 -12.28 16.53 -43.28
N GLU A 781 -11.64 15.71 -42.45
CA GLU A 781 -12.03 14.31 -42.23
C GLU A 781 -13.36 14.20 -41.48
N ILE A 782 -13.57 15.06 -40.48
CA ILE A 782 -14.85 15.16 -39.78
C ILE A 782 -15.97 15.55 -40.75
N GLY A 783 -15.70 16.51 -41.63
CA GLY A 783 -16.65 16.94 -42.65
C GLY A 783 -17.02 15.80 -43.61
N ALA A 784 -16.02 15.08 -44.12
CA ALA A 784 -16.24 13.93 -44.99
C ALA A 784 -17.07 12.83 -44.29
N ARG A 785 -16.79 12.55 -43.02
CA ARG A 785 -17.47 11.50 -42.24
C ARG A 785 -18.90 11.86 -41.85
N LEU A 786 -19.17 13.14 -41.61
CA LEU A 786 -20.50 13.64 -41.22
C LEU A 786 -21.29 14.18 -42.42
N PHE A 787 -20.80 14.03 -43.66
CA PHE A 787 -21.41 14.55 -44.89
C PHE A 787 -21.68 16.07 -44.84
N ILE A 788 -20.73 16.85 -44.30
CA ILE A 788 -20.78 18.32 -44.23
C ILE A 788 -19.44 18.94 -44.65
N SER A 789 -19.41 20.23 -44.98
CA SER A 789 -18.15 20.90 -45.33
C SER A 789 -17.26 21.10 -44.10
N GLY A 790 -15.93 21.11 -44.27
CA GLY A 790 -14.99 21.43 -43.19
C GLY A 790 -15.24 22.80 -42.56
N LYS A 791 -15.74 23.77 -43.34
CA LYS A 791 -16.20 25.08 -42.85
C LYS A 791 -17.39 24.95 -41.89
N THR A 792 -18.30 24.02 -42.16
CA THR A 792 -19.44 23.72 -41.27
C THR A 792 -18.97 23.09 -39.96
N VAL A 793 -17.98 22.19 -40.02
CA VAL A 793 -17.32 21.62 -38.82
C VAL A 793 -16.69 22.73 -37.99
N GLU A 794 -15.95 23.65 -38.61
CA GLU A 794 -15.35 24.80 -37.93
C GLU A 794 -16.40 25.66 -37.20
N HIS A 795 -17.55 25.90 -37.85
CA HIS A 795 -18.69 26.57 -37.21
C HIS A 795 -19.25 25.80 -36.01
N HIS A 796 -19.36 24.47 -36.10
CA HIS A 796 -19.77 23.63 -34.96
C HIS A 796 -18.75 23.68 -33.82
N VAL A 797 -17.45 23.61 -34.13
CA VAL A 797 -16.37 23.71 -33.13
C VAL A 797 -16.41 25.07 -32.43
N ALA A 798 -16.63 26.16 -33.17
CA ALA A 798 -16.76 27.49 -32.59
C ALA A 798 -17.97 27.61 -31.64
N ARG A 799 -19.10 26.97 -31.98
CA ARG A 799 -20.28 26.91 -31.10
C ARG A 799 -20.04 26.03 -29.87
N ILE A 800 -19.41 24.88 -30.03
CA ILE A 800 -19.01 23.98 -28.93
C ILE A 800 -18.08 24.72 -27.97
N ARG A 801 -17.04 25.38 -28.49
CA ARG A 801 -16.11 26.18 -27.69
C ARG A 801 -16.82 27.28 -26.91
N ARG A 802 -17.73 28.03 -27.57
CA ARG A 802 -18.51 29.09 -26.92
C ARG A 802 -19.46 28.54 -25.86
N ARG A 803 -20.13 27.41 -26.11
CA ARG A 803 -21.03 26.76 -25.13
C ARG A 803 -20.29 26.21 -23.93
N LEU A 804 -19.09 25.66 -24.14
CA LEU A 804 -18.26 25.13 -23.07
C LEU A 804 -17.46 26.22 -22.33
N GLY A 805 -17.42 27.46 -22.83
CA GLY A 805 -16.59 28.52 -22.24
C GLY A 805 -15.09 28.25 -22.34
N ALA A 806 -14.65 27.38 -23.24
CA ALA A 806 -13.25 26.98 -23.33
C ALA A 806 -12.38 28.08 -23.99
N GLY A 807 -11.38 28.56 -23.25
CA GLY A 807 -10.38 29.53 -23.70
C GLY A 807 -9.42 28.96 -24.73
N SER A 808 -9.08 27.66 -24.63
CA SER A 808 -8.17 26.98 -25.57
C SER A 808 -8.73 25.71 -26.20
N ARG A 809 -8.11 25.25 -27.30
CA ARG A 809 -8.46 23.96 -27.95
C ARG A 809 -8.21 22.77 -27.02
N SER A 810 -7.12 22.78 -26.27
CA SER A 810 -6.77 21.72 -25.32
C SER A 810 -7.76 21.66 -24.16
N GLU A 811 -8.16 22.82 -23.63
CA GLU A 811 -9.20 22.95 -22.61
C GLU A 811 -10.56 22.43 -23.11
N MET A 812 -10.98 22.83 -24.32
CA MET A 812 -12.20 22.32 -24.95
C MET A 812 -12.19 20.78 -25.05
N LEU A 813 -11.08 20.19 -25.48
CA LEU A 813 -10.94 18.73 -25.57
C LEU A 813 -10.96 18.07 -24.18
N SER A 814 -10.35 18.69 -23.16
CA SER A 814 -10.38 18.20 -21.78
C SER A 814 -11.81 18.20 -21.22
N MET A 815 -12.53 19.31 -21.38
CA MET A 815 -13.93 19.45 -20.96
C MET A 815 -14.85 18.45 -21.66
N LEU A 816 -14.64 18.20 -22.96
CA LEU A 816 -15.42 17.20 -23.71
C LEU A 816 -15.16 15.76 -23.21
N ARG A 817 -13.93 15.42 -22.80
CA ARG A 817 -13.64 14.11 -22.18
C ARG A 817 -14.29 13.99 -20.82
N ALA A 818 -14.17 15.01 -19.98
CA ALA A 818 -14.76 15.05 -18.65
C ALA A 818 -16.30 14.95 -18.70
N ALA A 819 -16.93 15.56 -19.71
CA ALA A 819 -18.37 15.50 -19.95
C ALA A 819 -18.86 14.20 -20.63
N GLY A 820 -18.00 13.20 -20.82
CA GLY A 820 -18.40 11.87 -21.31
C GLY A 820 -18.54 11.73 -22.83
N TYR A 821 -18.06 12.68 -23.63
CA TYR A 821 -18.04 12.57 -25.10
C TYR A 821 -16.82 11.78 -25.63
N GLY A 822 -15.99 11.23 -24.73
CA GLY A 822 -14.88 10.35 -25.07
C GLY A 822 -15.31 9.05 -25.75
N PRO A 823 -14.41 8.37 -26.48
CA PRO A 823 -14.72 7.06 -27.03
C PRO A 823 -15.06 6.09 -25.88
N THR A 824 -16.27 5.55 -25.89
CA THR A 824 -16.64 4.40 -25.06
C THR A 824 -15.76 3.23 -25.48
N THR A 825 -14.72 2.93 -24.72
CA THR A 825 -13.99 1.67 -24.86
C THR A 825 -14.92 0.55 -24.43
N ASN A 826 -15.65 -0.01 -25.40
CA ASN A 826 -16.38 -1.24 -25.24
C ASN A 826 -15.35 -2.37 -25.10
N GLN A 827 -14.92 -2.66 -23.87
CA GLN A 827 -14.26 -3.93 -23.57
C GLN A 827 -15.34 -5.02 -23.57
N GLY A 828 -15.42 -5.79 -24.66
CA GLY A 828 -16.26 -6.98 -24.75
C GLY A 828 -16.71 -7.28 -26.18
N GLY A 829 -16.06 -8.26 -26.82
CA GLY A 829 -16.58 -8.92 -28.02
C GLY A 829 -15.63 -8.97 -29.22
N ALA A 830 -14.55 -9.75 -29.11
CA ALA A 830 -13.88 -10.32 -30.28
C ALA A 830 -13.90 -11.85 -30.14
N GLN A 831 -15.03 -12.45 -30.52
CA GLN A 831 -15.08 -13.81 -31.03
C GLN A 831 -15.16 -13.75 -32.56
N SER A 832 -14.16 -14.36 -33.16
CA SER A 832 -14.11 -15.01 -34.47
C SER A 832 -15.43 -15.18 -35.25
N ALA A 833 -15.41 -14.79 -36.52
CA ALA A 833 -15.92 -15.61 -37.60
C ALA A 833 -15.14 -15.36 -38.90
N THR A 834 -14.46 -16.42 -39.31
CA THR A 834 -13.87 -16.72 -40.62
C THR A 834 -14.77 -16.40 -41.82
N SER A 835 -14.20 -15.95 -42.93
CA SER A 835 -14.46 -16.47 -44.29
C SER A 835 -13.45 -15.92 -45.30
N SER A 836 -12.70 -16.85 -45.90
CA SER A 836 -11.91 -16.79 -47.14
C SER A 836 -10.61 -15.98 -47.18
#